data_AF-A0A9D1KIX6-F1
#
_entry.id   AF-A0A9D1KIX6-F1
#
_cell.length_a   1.000
_cell.length_b   1.000
_cell.length_c   1.000
_cell.angle_alpha   90.00
_cell.angle_beta   90.00
_cell.angle_gamma   90.00
#
_symmetry.space_group_name_H-M   'P 1'
#
loop_
_entity.id
_entity.type
_entity.pdbx_description
1 polymer ?
#
loop_
_entity_poly.entity_id
_entity_poly.type
_entity_poly.pdbx_seq_one_letter_code
_entity_poly.pdbx_strand_id
1 'polypeptide(L)'
;TDFYSLRCAVKTPDGKLFFGGYGGLTEIDQNMEFDDRNPEIPMHFEYISINGVQLPEIGKKVEMNWREKLLTVMFSGLNFNFGTLLNYSYMLEGFDRDWIYTDKIQINYSNLPPGKYNFRVRVRYMNGKWSSNELNMPLIVHPAPWASTGAKIAYVLILAGAAFLLVNIYLKYRMRRRELAFKQEHLDFITNVSHELRTPLSLIVGPLSQLRKSPGLSDKDRRYIDTMERNAERLRLISEEIMDSPASRHKDESLRVAETDISSLVLGIANNFRFAAMEKSLQLETDIAGGVSGFTDSLKLEKILVNLISNACKYTPESGTVRIVLRSDGGNAVFEIKDNGIGIPEEKRGQIFDRFERLDVEKKEPAAGGSGIGLNYAQSLAKLHKGKLSYRPASSGQGSVFSLTIPISRDAYDECEISDTPRISKYPSLAGEIKERKFIPGQPNVLVAEDNPEISSFLADILSDEYNVIVAPDGLEAWENLKIAIPDIVVSDVVMPQKDGYTLCNDIKSNSEYCHVPVILLTAKNDKESTIRGLGKGADAYIGKPFDPDFLKATVRSLIENRKRIQQRVLNLTQETIKDEKLVKQASLSEQEVKFLAKVHEVIEQHFGDDQFSIDAMSREIGVSYSKLYAKIKALTGQTPQEFISTYRMNKAMELLKSGNYNVSEVADMVGSSSPFNFSRDFKKHFGVTPSSVFRK
;
A
#
# COMPACT_ATOMS: atom_id res chain seq x y z
N THR A 1 117.10 -78.39 16.55
CA THR A 1 116.16 -77.81 17.52
C THR A 1 115.78 -76.45 16.99
N ASP A 2 114.62 -76.37 16.35
CA ASP A 2 114.16 -75.15 15.70
C ASP A 2 113.42 -74.30 16.74
N PHE A 3 114.09 -73.27 17.24
CA PHE A 3 113.50 -72.26 18.09
C PHE A 3 112.78 -71.24 17.21
N TYR A 4 111.46 -71.07 17.38
CA TYR A 4 110.73 -69.91 16.86
C TYR A 4 110.23 -69.05 18.03
N SER A 5 110.17 -67.74 17.82
CA SER A 5 109.59 -66.80 18.78
C SER A 5 108.26 -66.29 18.24
N LEU A 6 107.20 -66.38 19.06
CA LEU A 6 105.90 -65.78 18.75
C LEU A 6 106.07 -64.26 18.53
N ARG A 7 105.37 -63.72 17.53
CA ARG A 7 105.43 -62.29 17.11
C ARG A 7 106.72 -61.86 16.40
N CYS A 8 107.57 -62.80 15.98
CA CYS A 8 108.66 -62.49 15.07
C CYS A 8 108.17 -62.64 13.63
N ALA A 9 108.42 -61.59 12.83
CA ALA A 9 108.21 -61.59 11.40
C ALA A 9 109.53 -61.23 10.72
N VAL A 10 109.90 -61.96 9.68
CA VAL A 10 111.07 -61.62 8.85
C VAL A 10 110.63 -61.44 7.41
N LYS A 11 111.07 -60.35 6.79
CA LYS A 11 110.92 -60.13 5.37
C LYS A 11 112.22 -60.50 4.68
N THR A 12 112.18 -61.45 3.77
CA THR A 12 113.36 -61.82 2.99
C THR A 12 113.54 -60.86 1.80
N PRO A 13 114.77 -60.73 1.25
CA PRO A 13 115.07 -59.78 0.17
C PRO A 13 114.26 -60.00 -1.12
N ASP A 14 113.78 -61.23 -1.35
CA ASP A 14 112.88 -61.65 -2.42
C ASP A 14 111.41 -61.27 -2.17
N GLY A 15 111.10 -60.57 -1.07
CA GLY A 15 109.79 -59.99 -0.79
C GLY A 15 108.85 -60.86 0.05
N LYS A 16 109.22 -62.10 0.34
CA LYS A 16 108.41 -63.04 1.14
C LYS A 16 108.43 -62.68 2.63
N LEU A 17 107.30 -62.91 3.30
CA LEU A 17 107.11 -62.64 4.71
C LEU A 17 106.96 -63.96 5.47
N PHE A 18 107.83 -64.20 6.44
CA PHE A 18 107.75 -65.38 7.29
C PHE A 18 107.27 -64.98 8.69
N PHE A 19 106.30 -65.72 9.21
CA PHE A 19 105.74 -65.55 10.55
C PHE A 19 105.94 -66.83 11.36
N GLY A 20 106.50 -66.71 12.56
CA GLY A 20 106.63 -67.82 13.49
C GLY A 20 105.31 -68.05 14.25
N GLY A 21 104.75 -69.25 14.18
CA GLY A 21 103.52 -69.63 14.86
C GLY A 21 103.55 -71.06 15.43
N TYR A 22 102.48 -71.45 16.14
CA TYR A 22 102.39 -72.75 16.82
C TYR A 22 102.57 -73.98 15.92
N GLY A 23 102.34 -73.84 14.60
CA GLY A 23 102.52 -74.89 13.60
C GLY A 23 103.86 -74.86 12.85
N GLY A 24 104.81 -73.99 13.24
CA GLY A 24 106.09 -73.79 12.54
C GLY A 24 106.21 -72.42 11.88
N LEU A 25 107.00 -72.35 10.80
CA LEU A 25 107.21 -71.12 10.03
C LEU A 25 106.15 -71.01 8.92
N THR A 26 105.30 -69.98 8.97
CA THR A 26 104.32 -69.68 7.91
C THR A 26 104.92 -68.70 6.91
N GLU A 27 105.03 -69.11 5.66
CA GLU A 27 105.49 -68.30 4.54
C GLU A 27 104.29 -67.63 3.85
N ILE A 28 104.33 -66.30 3.69
CA ILE A 28 103.38 -65.52 2.92
C ILE A 28 104.15 -64.83 1.79
N ASP A 29 103.89 -65.26 0.56
CA ASP A 29 104.44 -64.62 -0.63
C ASP A 29 103.56 -63.40 -1.01
N GLN A 30 104.20 -62.29 -1.37
CA GLN A 30 103.49 -61.10 -1.87
C GLN A 30 102.80 -61.35 -3.21
N ASN A 31 103.23 -62.37 -3.96
CA ASN A 31 102.61 -62.81 -5.21
C ASN A 31 101.61 -63.96 -5.00
N MET A 32 101.22 -64.27 -3.76
CA MET A 32 100.22 -65.29 -3.48
C MET A 32 98.85 -64.82 -3.98
N GLU A 33 98.39 -65.39 -5.10
CA GLU A 33 97.03 -65.18 -5.58
C GLU A 33 96.04 -65.79 -4.57
N PHE A 34 95.22 -64.94 -3.95
CA PHE A 34 94.06 -65.41 -3.20
C PHE A 34 93.10 -66.06 -4.18
N ASP A 35 92.63 -67.26 -3.86
CA ASP A 35 91.63 -67.97 -4.66
C ASP A 35 90.39 -67.08 -4.85
N ASP A 36 90.21 -66.54 -6.06
CA ASP A 36 89.14 -65.60 -6.40
C ASP A 36 87.78 -66.32 -6.57
N ARG A 37 87.73 -67.62 -6.28
CA ARG A 37 86.49 -68.35 -6.05
C ARG A 37 85.83 -67.81 -4.78
N ASN A 38 85.04 -66.74 -4.91
CA ASN A 38 84.10 -66.31 -3.89
C ASN A 38 82.88 -67.24 -3.95
N PRO A 39 82.78 -68.31 -3.12
CA PRO A 39 81.54 -69.06 -3.06
C PRO A 39 80.41 -68.11 -2.66
N GLU A 40 79.27 -68.16 -3.36
CA GLU A 40 78.09 -67.41 -2.94
C GLU A 40 77.75 -67.78 -1.50
N ILE A 41 77.67 -66.79 -0.62
CA ILE A 41 77.23 -66.97 0.76
C ILE A 41 75.70 -66.88 0.73
N PRO A 42 74.95 -67.99 0.89
CA PRO A 42 73.51 -67.91 0.97
C PRO A 42 73.14 -67.19 2.28
N MET A 43 72.43 -66.08 2.14
CA MET A 43 71.88 -65.35 3.28
C MET A 43 70.40 -65.68 3.43
N HIS A 44 69.94 -65.73 4.67
CA HIS A 44 68.52 -65.89 4.98
C HIS A 44 68.14 -65.00 6.17
N PHE A 45 66.87 -64.61 6.21
CA PHE A 45 66.28 -64.02 7.42
C PHE A 45 66.02 -65.14 8.42
N GLU A 46 66.48 -64.97 9.66
CA GLU A 46 66.27 -65.94 10.73
C GLU A 46 65.00 -65.61 11.52
N TYR A 47 64.82 -64.31 11.80
CA TYR A 47 63.77 -63.84 12.69
C TYR A 47 63.37 -62.42 12.34
N ILE A 48 62.07 -62.19 12.16
CA ILE A 48 61.52 -60.85 11.99
C ILE A 48 60.41 -60.70 13.03
N SER A 49 60.48 -59.65 13.84
CA SER A 49 59.41 -59.31 14.78
C SER A 49 59.04 -57.85 14.74
N ILE A 50 57.77 -57.60 15.01
CA ILE A 50 57.20 -56.28 15.20
C ILE A 50 56.76 -56.17 16.66
N ASN A 51 57.32 -55.21 17.40
CA ASN A 51 57.08 -55.02 18.84
C ASN A 51 57.23 -56.34 19.66
N GLY A 52 58.14 -57.22 19.25
CA GLY A 52 58.39 -58.51 19.92
C GLY A 52 57.47 -59.67 19.50
N VAL A 53 56.51 -59.46 18.60
CA VAL A 53 55.69 -60.53 18.01
C VAL A 53 56.34 -61.01 16.71
N GLN A 54 56.69 -62.29 16.65
CA GLN A 54 57.32 -62.90 15.48
C GLN A 54 56.35 -63.06 14.31
N LEU A 55 56.80 -62.72 13.10
CA LEU A 55 56.00 -62.90 11.89
C LEU A 55 56.08 -64.35 11.38
N PRO A 56 54.94 -64.96 10.97
CA PRO A 56 54.88 -66.36 10.54
C PRO A 56 55.47 -66.61 9.15
N GLU A 57 55.49 -65.61 8.26
CA GLU A 57 56.12 -65.70 6.93
C GLU A 57 57.39 -64.84 6.89
N ILE A 58 58.52 -65.51 6.71
CA ILE A 58 59.84 -64.88 6.63
C ILE A 58 60.17 -64.60 5.16
N GLY A 59 60.49 -63.33 4.82
CA GLY A 59 60.90 -62.92 3.47
C GLY A 59 59.79 -62.43 2.52
N LYS A 60 58.54 -62.32 2.98
CA LYS A 60 57.46 -61.62 2.26
C LYS A 60 57.23 -60.22 2.82
N LYS A 61 56.47 -59.41 2.07
CA LYS A 61 56.11 -58.02 2.41
C LYS A 61 55.63 -57.90 3.86
N VAL A 62 56.26 -56.99 4.60
CA VAL A 62 55.93 -56.67 5.99
C VAL A 62 55.04 -55.43 6.04
N GLU A 63 53.93 -55.51 6.77
CA GLU A 63 53.03 -54.38 6.98
C GLU A 63 53.00 -54.04 8.47
N MET A 64 53.29 -52.77 8.77
CA MET A 64 53.27 -52.23 10.12
C MET A 64 52.13 -51.23 10.29
N ASN A 65 51.41 -51.36 11.40
CA ASN A 65 50.41 -50.38 11.81
C ASN A 65 51.07 -49.18 12.52
N TRP A 66 50.40 -48.03 12.54
CA TRP A 66 50.87 -46.84 13.26
C TRP A 66 51.15 -47.02 14.77
N ARG A 67 50.65 -48.11 15.40
CA ARG A 67 50.90 -48.46 16.81
C ARG A 67 52.19 -49.24 17.00
N GLU A 68 52.69 -49.85 15.94
CA GLU A 68 53.85 -50.72 15.94
C GLU A 68 55.10 -49.85 15.76
N LYS A 69 55.99 -49.86 16.75
CA LYS A 69 57.07 -48.88 16.85
C LYS A 69 58.46 -49.50 16.77
N LEU A 70 58.60 -50.80 16.92
CA LEU A 70 59.88 -51.49 16.91
C LEU A 70 59.83 -52.60 15.86
N LEU A 71 60.72 -52.53 14.87
CA LEU A 71 60.98 -53.59 13.91
C LEU A 71 62.34 -54.20 14.24
N THR A 72 62.37 -55.50 14.52
CA THR A 72 63.60 -56.26 14.76
C THR A 72 63.77 -57.24 13.61
N VAL A 73 64.92 -57.17 12.92
CA VAL A 73 65.29 -58.06 11.82
C VAL A 73 66.58 -58.77 12.18
N MET A 74 66.56 -60.10 12.16
CA MET A 74 67.73 -60.95 12.28
C MET A 74 68.00 -61.70 10.99
N PHE A 75 69.26 -61.76 10.61
CA PHE A 75 69.72 -62.38 9.37
C PHE A 75 71.05 -63.09 9.62
N SER A 76 71.33 -64.12 8.83
CA SER A 76 72.63 -64.79 8.85
C SER A 76 73.07 -65.24 7.46
N GLY A 77 74.39 -65.24 7.25
CA GLY A 77 75.03 -65.88 6.11
C GLY A 77 75.66 -67.20 6.51
N LEU A 78 75.39 -68.28 5.77
CA LEU A 78 76.05 -69.58 6.02
C LEU A 78 77.43 -69.62 5.35
N ASN A 79 78.49 -69.73 6.14
CA ASN A 79 79.83 -70.06 5.67
C ASN A 79 80.39 -71.22 6.49
N PHE A 80 80.64 -72.36 5.85
CA PHE A 80 81.05 -73.61 6.51
C PHE A 80 82.56 -73.75 6.73
N ASN A 81 83.38 -72.88 6.14
CA ASN A 81 84.84 -73.10 6.09
C ASN A 81 85.63 -72.53 7.28
N PHE A 82 85.14 -71.50 7.98
CA PHE A 82 85.85 -70.90 9.12
C PHE A 82 84.88 -70.25 10.12
N GLY A 83 85.05 -70.51 11.42
CA GLY A 83 84.26 -69.95 12.53
C GLY A 83 84.56 -68.48 12.85
N THR A 84 84.61 -67.61 11.84
CA THR A 84 84.92 -66.17 11.98
C THR A 84 83.67 -65.28 11.84
N LEU A 85 83.64 -64.20 12.63
CA LEU A 85 82.65 -63.12 12.58
C LEU A 85 82.50 -62.57 11.15
N LEU A 86 81.31 -62.71 10.56
CA LEU A 86 80.98 -62.11 9.26
C LEU A 86 80.62 -60.63 9.44
N ASN A 87 81.09 -59.78 8.53
CA ASN A 87 80.70 -58.37 8.48
C ASN A 87 79.53 -58.20 7.53
N TYR A 88 78.53 -57.46 7.97
CA TYR A 88 77.32 -57.16 7.20
C TYR A 88 77.22 -55.67 6.93
N SER A 89 76.46 -55.35 5.89
CA SER A 89 76.03 -53.98 5.62
C SER A 89 74.55 -53.99 5.31
N TYR A 90 73.80 -53.10 5.94
CA TYR A 90 72.36 -53.01 5.80
C TYR A 90 71.91 -51.59 5.48
N MET A 91 70.72 -51.46 4.89
CA MET A 91 70.11 -50.18 4.57
C MET A 91 68.59 -50.34 4.50
N LEU A 92 67.85 -49.43 5.12
CA LEU A 92 66.41 -49.27 4.91
C LEU A 92 66.17 -48.15 3.89
N GLU A 93 65.94 -48.54 2.63
CA GLU A 93 65.65 -47.59 1.57
C GLU A 93 64.38 -46.79 1.89
N GLY A 94 64.51 -45.46 1.84
CA GLY A 94 63.46 -44.52 2.23
C GLY A 94 63.60 -43.96 3.65
N PHE A 95 64.49 -44.52 4.47
CA PHE A 95 64.83 -44.01 5.81
C PHE A 95 66.32 -43.70 5.96
N ASP A 96 67.19 -44.66 5.64
CA ASP A 96 68.64 -44.49 5.68
C ASP A 96 69.14 -43.81 4.40
N ARG A 97 70.16 -42.94 4.53
CA ARG A 97 70.78 -42.23 3.39
C ARG A 97 71.91 -43.04 2.75
N ASP A 98 72.65 -43.78 3.56
CA ASP A 98 73.82 -44.57 3.15
C ASP A 98 73.79 -45.96 3.81
N TRP A 99 74.59 -46.88 3.27
CA TRP A 99 74.77 -48.22 3.84
C TRP A 99 75.46 -48.18 5.20
N ILE A 100 74.90 -48.89 6.19
CA ILE A 100 75.43 -48.95 7.56
C ILE A 100 76.18 -50.27 7.73
N TYR A 101 77.39 -50.21 8.31
CA TYR A 101 78.22 -51.38 8.59
C TYR A 101 77.96 -51.93 9.99
N THR A 102 77.82 -53.25 10.10
CA THR A 102 77.56 -53.94 11.36
C THR A 102 78.24 -55.31 11.40
N ASP A 103 78.67 -55.71 12.59
CA ASP A 103 79.10 -57.07 12.94
C ASP A 103 77.97 -57.88 13.61
N LYS A 104 76.84 -57.23 13.90
CA LYS A 104 75.66 -57.84 14.53
C LYS A 104 74.72 -58.43 13.50
N ILE A 105 74.19 -59.61 13.82
CA ILE A 105 73.16 -60.32 13.07
C ILE A 105 71.73 -59.81 13.32
N GLN A 106 71.54 -58.93 14.32
CA GLN A 106 70.25 -58.37 14.71
C GLN A 106 70.26 -56.84 14.58
N ILE A 107 69.29 -56.30 13.84
CA ILE A 107 69.08 -54.86 13.63
C ILE A 107 67.68 -54.45 14.08
N ASN A 108 67.61 -53.33 14.79
CA ASN A 108 66.37 -52.79 15.33
C ASN A 108 66.10 -51.40 14.75
N TYR A 109 64.94 -51.20 14.12
CA TYR A 109 64.43 -49.87 13.74
C TYR A 109 63.32 -49.45 14.67
N SER A 110 63.47 -48.24 15.24
CA SER A 110 62.49 -47.65 16.14
C SER A 110 61.80 -46.47 15.48
N ASN A 111 60.48 -46.38 15.66
CA ASN A 111 59.64 -45.24 15.32
C ASN A 111 59.73 -44.83 13.84
N LEU A 112 59.60 -45.79 12.93
CA LEU A 112 59.59 -45.54 11.49
C LEU A 112 58.37 -44.68 11.11
N PRO A 113 58.56 -43.59 10.33
CA PRO A 113 57.44 -42.79 9.87
C PRO A 113 56.53 -43.59 8.93
N PRO A 114 55.25 -43.19 8.73
CA PRO A 114 54.39 -43.81 7.73
C PRO A 114 54.95 -43.64 6.32
N GLY A 115 55.12 -44.74 5.58
CA GLY A 115 55.80 -44.74 4.30
C GLY A 115 55.98 -46.14 3.72
N LYS A 116 56.55 -46.19 2.51
CA LYS A 116 57.00 -47.43 1.87
C LYS A 116 58.51 -47.48 1.96
N TYR A 117 59.03 -48.55 2.55
CA TYR A 117 60.44 -48.79 2.79
C TYR A 117 60.85 -50.14 2.20
N ASN A 118 62.14 -50.33 2.00
CA ASN A 118 62.68 -51.62 1.55
C ASN A 118 63.98 -51.91 2.31
N PHE A 119 63.98 -52.95 3.13
CA PHE A 119 65.15 -53.35 3.92
C PHE A 119 66.07 -54.20 3.06
N ARG A 120 67.34 -53.81 2.98
CA ARG A 120 68.39 -54.51 2.25
C ARG A 120 69.53 -54.88 3.18
N VAL A 121 70.07 -56.09 3.04
CA VAL A 121 71.29 -56.51 3.74
C VAL A 121 72.18 -57.36 2.84
N ARG A 122 73.50 -57.15 2.96
CA ARG A 122 74.55 -57.86 2.23
C ARG A 122 75.74 -58.19 3.13
N VAL A 123 76.47 -59.25 2.78
CA VAL A 123 77.63 -59.74 3.56
C VAL A 123 78.93 -59.39 2.85
N ARG A 124 80.02 -59.21 3.60
CA ARG A 124 81.35 -58.94 3.05
C ARG A 124 82.13 -60.24 2.87
N TYR A 125 82.71 -60.46 1.69
CA TYR A 125 83.66 -61.54 1.43
C TYR A 125 85.02 -61.27 2.10
N MET A 126 85.82 -62.31 2.26
CA MET A 126 87.16 -62.24 2.87
C MET A 126 88.15 -61.36 2.07
N ASN A 127 87.96 -61.22 0.75
CA ASN A 127 88.73 -60.31 -0.10
C ASN A 127 88.31 -58.82 0.04
N GLY A 128 87.38 -58.53 0.95
CA GLY A 128 86.90 -57.18 1.22
C GLY A 128 85.82 -56.67 0.27
N LYS A 129 85.43 -57.42 -0.78
CA LYS A 129 84.31 -57.10 -1.68
C LYS A 129 82.96 -57.49 -1.05
N TRP A 130 81.87 -56.83 -1.45
CA TRP A 130 80.51 -57.12 -0.98
C TRP A 130 79.84 -58.22 -1.81
N SER A 131 78.99 -59.03 -1.18
CA SER A 131 78.22 -60.07 -1.85
C SER A 131 77.24 -59.50 -2.87
N SER A 132 77.11 -60.19 -4.01
CA SER A 132 76.05 -59.95 -5.00
C SER A 132 74.69 -60.43 -4.51
N ASN A 133 74.66 -61.43 -3.63
CA ASN A 133 73.46 -61.93 -3.00
C ASN A 133 73.03 -60.94 -1.91
N GLU A 134 71.98 -60.17 -2.16
CA GLU A 134 71.37 -59.20 -1.22
C GLU A 134 69.98 -59.71 -0.79
N LEU A 135 69.71 -59.69 0.51
CA LEU A 135 68.36 -59.96 1.03
C LEU A 135 67.54 -58.68 0.99
N ASN A 136 66.37 -58.75 0.37
CA ASN A 136 65.45 -57.62 0.23
C ASN A 136 64.10 -57.94 0.89
N MET A 137 63.55 -56.99 1.64
CA MET A 137 62.26 -57.11 2.31
C MET A 137 61.46 -55.80 2.21
N PRO A 138 60.36 -55.75 1.43
CA PRO A 138 59.52 -54.57 1.34
C PRO A 138 58.71 -54.39 2.63
N LEU A 139 58.69 -53.16 3.15
CA LEU A 139 58.04 -52.76 4.39
C LEU A 139 57.07 -51.60 4.15
N ILE A 140 55.81 -51.70 4.58
CA ILE A 140 54.84 -50.61 4.50
C ILE A 140 54.38 -50.23 5.91
N VAL A 141 54.54 -48.97 6.29
CA VAL A 141 54.04 -48.42 7.55
C VAL A 141 52.78 -47.58 7.28
N HIS A 142 51.62 -48.02 7.78
CA HIS A 142 50.35 -47.34 7.57
C HIS A 142 50.20 -46.11 8.49
N PRO A 143 49.69 -44.96 7.98
CA PRO A 143 49.45 -43.78 8.81
C PRO A 143 48.27 -43.98 9.77
N ALA A 144 48.24 -43.19 10.85
CA ALA A 144 47.14 -43.24 11.82
C ALA A 144 45.79 -42.82 11.18
N PRO A 145 44.65 -43.41 11.59
CA PRO A 145 43.34 -43.14 10.98
C PRO A 145 42.94 -41.66 10.95
N TRP A 146 43.25 -40.89 11.98
CA TRP A 146 42.98 -39.44 12.08
C TRP A 146 43.91 -38.56 11.22
N ALA A 147 45.05 -39.10 10.78
CA ALA A 147 46.00 -38.42 9.90
C ALA A 147 45.77 -38.76 8.42
N SER A 148 44.81 -39.63 8.12
CA SER A 148 44.44 -40.01 6.76
C SER A 148 43.92 -38.82 5.94
N THR A 149 44.06 -38.91 4.61
CA THR A 149 43.55 -37.88 3.68
C THR A 149 42.05 -37.68 3.85
N GLY A 150 41.28 -38.76 4.08
CA GLY A 150 39.84 -38.69 4.35
C GLY A 150 39.51 -37.92 5.63
N ALA A 151 40.27 -38.15 6.72
CA ALA A 151 40.08 -37.41 7.98
C ALA A 151 40.36 -35.91 7.83
N LYS A 152 41.40 -35.53 7.07
CA LYS A 152 41.71 -34.11 6.78
C LYS A 152 40.57 -33.43 6.02
N ILE A 153 39.99 -34.10 5.02
CA ILE A 153 38.83 -33.59 4.27
C ILE A 153 37.62 -33.42 5.22
N ALA A 154 37.37 -34.39 6.09
CA ALA A 154 36.29 -34.30 7.07
C ALA A 154 36.46 -33.11 8.02
N TYR A 155 37.67 -32.83 8.51
CA TYR A 155 37.94 -31.65 9.35
C TYR A 155 37.67 -30.34 8.63
N VAL A 156 38.08 -30.21 7.37
CA VAL A 156 37.80 -29.02 6.55
C VAL A 156 36.30 -28.83 6.35
N LEU A 157 35.55 -29.90 6.06
CA LEU A 157 34.09 -29.84 5.91
C LEU A 157 33.37 -29.45 7.20
N ILE A 158 33.78 -30.00 8.34
CA ILE A 158 33.22 -29.64 9.65
C ILE A 158 33.47 -28.16 9.94
N LEU A 159 34.68 -27.67 9.68
CA LEU A 159 35.05 -26.27 9.94
C LEU A 159 34.28 -25.31 9.02
N ALA A 160 34.13 -25.67 7.73
CA ALA A 160 33.32 -24.91 6.79
C ALA A 160 31.83 -24.89 7.19
N GLY A 161 31.27 -26.02 7.63
CA GLY A 161 29.89 -26.10 8.12
C GLY A 161 29.65 -25.26 9.37
N ALA A 162 30.59 -25.28 10.31
CA ALA A 162 30.54 -24.44 11.51
C ALA A 162 30.59 -22.94 11.17
N ALA A 163 31.49 -22.54 10.27
CA ALA A 163 31.58 -21.16 9.79
C ALA A 163 30.28 -20.71 9.09
N PHE A 164 29.72 -21.56 8.23
CA PHE A 164 28.45 -21.29 7.55
C PHE A 164 27.28 -21.11 8.53
N LEU A 165 27.21 -21.94 9.58
CA LEU A 165 26.20 -21.81 10.64
C LEU A 165 26.36 -20.48 11.40
N LEU A 166 27.57 -20.12 11.80
CA LEU A 166 27.84 -18.86 12.51
C LEU A 166 27.48 -17.64 11.68
N VAL A 167 27.82 -17.63 10.39
CA VAL A 167 27.44 -16.55 9.46
C VAL A 167 25.92 -16.45 9.34
N ASN A 168 25.21 -17.57 9.16
CA ASN A 168 23.75 -17.55 9.06
C ASN A 168 23.07 -17.06 10.34
N ILE A 169 23.56 -17.47 11.51
CA ILE A 169 23.04 -17.00 12.80
C ILE A 169 23.28 -15.49 12.92
N TYR A 170 24.47 -15.01 12.58
CA TYR A 170 24.81 -13.58 12.61
C TYR A 170 23.93 -12.75 11.66
N LEU A 171 23.73 -13.22 10.42
CA LEU A 171 22.88 -12.54 9.44
C LEU A 171 21.42 -12.49 9.91
N LYS A 172 20.87 -13.60 10.43
CA LYS A 172 19.51 -13.63 11.00
C LYS A 172 19.36 -12.68 12.19
N TYR A 173 20.34 -12.64 13.07
CA TYR A 173 20.35 -11.72 14.22
C TYR A 173 20.35 -10.25 13.74
N ARG A 174 21.19 -9.92 12.76
CA ARG A 174 21.28 -8.57 12.19
C ARG A 174 19.97 -8.12 11.53
N MET A 175 19.31 -9.00 10.78
CA MET A 175 18.04 -8.70 10.12
C MET A 175 16.93 -8.43 11.13
N ARG A 176 16.79 -9.28 12.16
CA ARG A 176 15.81 -9.06 13.24
C ARG A 176 16.04 -7.73 13.95
N ARG A 177 17.29 -7.37 14.22
CA ARG A 177 17.62 -6.10 14.88
C ARG A 177 17.25 -4.88 14.05
N ARG A 178 17.45 -4.94 12.73
CA ARG A 178 16.99 -3.88 11.80
C ARG A 178 15.48 -3.77 11.75
N GLU A 179 14.79 -4.90 11.71
CA GLU A 179 13.32 -4.93 11.70
C GLU A 179 12.74 -4.34 12.99
N LEU A 180 13.32 -4.69 14.15
CA LEU A 180 12.97 -4.11 15.43
C LEU A 180 13.25 -2.60 15.48
N ALA A 181 14.40 -2.14 15.01
CA ALA A 181 14.74 -0.73 14.97
C ALA A 181 13.80 0.06 14.06
N PHE A 182 13.50 -0.46 12.86
CA PHE A 182 12.55 0.16 11.93
C PHE A 182 11.14 0.24 12.53
N LYS A 183 10.68 -0.83 13.19
CA LYS A 183 9.39 -0.83 13.90
C LYS A 183 9.37 0.22 15.01
N GLN A 184 10.45 0.33 15.79
CA GLN A 184 10.57 1.32 16.86
C GLN A 184 10.53 2.75 16.32
N GLU A 185 11.33 3.05 15.30
CA GLU A 185 11.40 4.37 14.68
C GLU A 185 10.05 4.76 14.03
N HIS A 186 9.37 3.81 13.39
CA HIS A 186 8.04 4.03 12.84
C HIS A 186 7.01 4.34 13.93
N LEU A 187 7.09 3.66 15.07
CA LEU A 187 6.24 3.92 16.23
C LEU A 187 6.53 5.30 16.84
N ASP A 188 7.80 5.63 17.06
CA ASP A 188 8.21 6.92 17.61
C ASP A 188 7.79 8.07 16.67
N PHE A 189 7.91 7.89 15.35
CA PHE A 189 7.41 8.83 14.34
C PHE A 189 5.89 9.03 14.46
N ILE A 190 5.12 7.95 14.54
CA ILE A 190 3.66 8.02 14.70
C ILE A 190 3.27 8.72 16.00
N THR A 191 3.97 8.43 17.10
CA THR A 191 3.72 9.06 18.40
C THR A 191 4.05 10.55 18.37
N ASN A 192 5.18 10.94 17.77
CA ASN A 192 5.58 12.35 17.65
C ASN A 192 4.62 13.14 16.75
N VAL A 193 4.28 12.61 15.57
CA VAL A 193 3.30 13.23 14.66
C VAL A 193 1.95 13.40 15.35
N SER A 194 1.49 12.39 16.10
CA SER A 194 0.23 12.48 16.84
C SER A 194 0.26 13.55 17.93
N HIS A 195 1.37 13.69 18.65
CA HIS A 195 1.54 14.78 19.64
C HIS A 195 1.58 16.17 18.97
N GLU A 196 2.24 16.28 17.82
CA GLU A 196 2.28 17.51 17.04
C GLU A 196 0.95 17.86 16.37
N LEU A 197 0.07 16.88 16.11
CA LEU A 197 -1.30 17.11 15.62
C LEU A 197 -2.27 17.43 16.76
N ARG A 198 -2.14 16.81 17.94
CA ARG A 198 -3.04 17.03 19.09
C ARG A 198 -2.99 18.47 19.58
N THR A 199 -1.80 19.07 19.63
CA THR A 199 -1.59 20.43 20.14
C THR A 199 -2.35 21.49 19.32
N PRO A 200 -2.17 21.61 17.99
CA PRO A 200 -2.93 22.56 17.18
C PRO A 200 -4.42 22.22 17.12
N LEU A 201 -4.81 20.94 17.13
CA LEU A 201 -6.22 20.56 17.17
C LEU A 201 -6.91 21.01 18.46
N SER A 202 -6.27 20.85 19.61
CA SER A 202 -6.80 21.30 20.91
C SER A 202 -6.96 22.82 20.94
N LEU A 203 -6.03 23.55 20.31
CA LEU A 203 -6.06 25.00 20.15
C LEU A 203 -7.09 25.49 19.12
N ILE A 204 -7.65 24.60 18.28
CA ILE A 204 -8.76 24.89 17.37
C ILE A 204 -10.10 24.56 18.04
N VAL A 205 -10.24 23.38 18.63
CA VAL A 205 -11.49 22.91 19.28
C VAL A 205 -11.86 23.81 20.46
N GLY A 206 -10.89 24.19 21.30
CA GLY A 206 -11.12 25.02 22.49
C GLY A 206 -11.81 26.35 22.17
N PRO A 207 -11.20 27.22 21.34
CA PRO A 207 -11.79 28.49 20.92
C PRO A 207 -13.12 28.33 20.17
N LEU A 208 -13.26 27.30 19.31
CA LEU A 208 -14.53 27.03 18.62
C LEU A 208 -15.67 26.73 19.60
N SER A 209 -15.42 25.90 20.62
CA SER A 209 -16.42 25.59 21.65
C SER A 209 -16.79 26.80 22.52
N GLN A 210 -15.87 27.77 22.69
CA GLN A 210 -16.13 29.03 23.38
C GLN A 210 -16.92 30.01 22.51
N LEU A 211 -16.56 30.14 21.24
CA LEU A 211 -17.30 30.90 20.24
C LEU A 211 -18.76 30.45 20.21
N ARG A 212 -19.04 29.14 20.15
CA ARG A 212 -20.40 28.60 20.17
C ARG A 212 -21.25 29.08 21.36
N LYS A 213 -20.64 29.28 22.52
CA LYS A 213 -21.30 29.70 23.76
C LYS A 213 -21.50 31.21 23.86
N SER A 214 -20.94 31.98 22.93
CA SER A 214 -21.00 33.43 22.95
C SER A 214 -22.39 33.92 22.51
N PRO A 215 -23.06 34.79 23.29
CA PRO A 215 -24.33 35.39 22.89
C PRO A 215 -24.12 36.43 21.77
N GLY A 216 -24.97 36.42 20.75
CA GLY A 216 -24.93 37.38 19.62
C GLY A 216 -24.50 36.83 18.26
N LEU A 217 -24.21 35.53 18.15
CA LEU A 217 -23.91 34.88 16.87
C LEU A 217 -25.16 34.70 16.00
N SER A 218 -25.05 34.97 14.69
CA SER A 218 -26.12 34.66 13.75
C SER A 218 -26.28 33.14 13.59
N ASP A 219 -27.46 32.70 13.13
CA ASP A 219 -27.71 31.28 12.79
C ASP A 219 -26.66 30.73 11.80
N LYS A 220 -26.11 31.59 10.94
CA LYS A 220 -25.09 31.24 9.95
C LYS A 220 -23.71 31.03 10.58
N ASP A 221 -23.33 31.89 11.52
CA ASP A 221 -22.05 31.77 12.25
C ASP A 221 -22.03 30.52 13.13
N ARG A 222 -23.16 30.19 13.75
CA ARG A 222 -23.31 28.94 14.52
C ARG A 222 -23.10 27.70 13.65
N ARG A 223 -23.64 27.68 12.42
CA ARG A 223 -23.42 26.56 11.48
C ARG A 223 -21.96 26.40 11.05
N TYR A 224 -21.24 27.50 10.84
CA TYR A 224 -19.81 27.42 10.53
C TYR A 224 -19.01 26.90 11.74
N ILE A 225 -19.31 27.38 12.94
CA ILE A 225 -18.68 26.90 14.17
C ILE A 225 -18.97 25.40 14.39
N ASP A 226 -20.21 24.94 14.19
CA ASP A 226 -20.59 23.53 14.33
C ASP A 226 -19.87 22.63 13.31
N THR A 227 -19.67 23.11 12.09
CA THR A 227 -18.94 22.36 11.05
C THR A 227 -17.44 22.31 11.36
N MET A 228 -16.86 23.42 11.82
CA MET A 228 -15.45 23.48 12.25
C MET A 228 -15.19 22.61 13.48
N GLU A 229 -16.08 22.64 14.48
CA GLU A 229 -15.97 21.83 15.70
C GLU A 229 -16.05 20.34 15.36
N ARG A 230 -17.01 19.91 14.52
CA ARG A 230 -17.12 18.52 14.05
C ARG A 230 -15.88 18.04 13.29
N ASN A 231 -15.32 18.86 12.41
CA ASN A 231 -14.12 18.50 11.65
C ASN A 231 -12.87 18.45 12.53
N ALA A 232 -12.71 19.39 13.46
CA ALA A 232 -11.61 19.39 14.40
C ALA A 232 -11.70 18.19 15.38
N GLU A 233 -12.90 17.84 15.83
CA GLU A 233 -13.13 16.66 16.66
C GLU A 233 -12.90 15.36 15.89
N ARG A 234 -13.32 15.28 14.62
CA ARG A 234 -13.02 14.14 13.74
C ARG A 234 -11.51 13.95 13.57
N LEU A 235 -10.76 15.03 13.35
CA LEU A 235 -9.30 14.97 13.27
C LEU A 235 -8.67 14.58 14.62
N ARG A 236 -9.24 15.03 15.73
CA ARG A 236 -8.80 14.62 17.08
C ARG A 236 -9.01 13.12 17.28
N LEU A 237 -10.18 12.60 16.93
CA LEU A 237 -10.49 11.17 17.01
C LEU A 237 -9.59 10.33 16.09
N ILE A 238 -9.33 10.77 14.86
CA ILE A 238 -8.39 10.08 13.95
C ILE A 238 -6.96 10.10 14.53
N SER A 239 -6.53 11.21 15.11
CA SER A 239 -5.23 11.30 15.78
C SER A 239 -5.15 10.37 17.00
N GLU A 240 -6.23 10.26 17.77
CA GLU A 240 -6.33 9.33 18.90
C GLU A 240 -6.35 7.86 18.44
N GLU A 241 -7.08 7.52 17.37
CA GLU A 241 -7.12 6.17 16.78
C GLU A 241 -5.76 5.73 16.21
N ILE A 242 -5.00 6.65 15.61
CA ILE A 242 -3.63 6.39 15.16
C ILE A 242 -2.73 6.02 16.35
N MET A 243 -2.96 6.60 17.54
CA MET A 243 -2.21 6.30 18.75
C MET A 243 -2.66 5.03 19.48
N ASP A 244 -3.93 4.63 19.41
CA ASP A 244 -4.49 3.40 20.02
C ASP A 244 -3.96 2.09 19.38
N SER A 245 -2.87 2.19 18.61
CA SER A 245 -1.90 1.16 18.30
C SER A 245 -1.42 0.43 19.58
N PRO A 246 -1.25 -0.91 19.57
CA PRO A 246 -0.99 -1.72 20.75
C PRO A 246 0.43 -1.48 21.30
N ALA A 247 1.27 -0.71 20.59
CA ALA A 247 2.59 -0.30 21.04
C ALA A 247 2.56 0.76 22.15
N SER A 248 1.47 1.54 22.26
CA SER A 248 1.30 2.49 23.37
C SER A 248 0.63 1.85 24.61
N ARG A 249 0.30 0.56 24.56
CA ARG A 249 -0.35 -0.16 25.67
C ARG A 249 0.64 -0.64 26.72
N HIS A 250 1.27 0.31 27.42
CA HIS A 250 1.80 0.06 28.75
C HIS A 250 1.66 1.33 29.59
N LYS A 251 0.43 1.64 30.06
CA LYS A 251 0.14 1.93 31.50
C LYS A 251 -1.24 2.52 31.85
N ASP A 252 -2.08 3.02 30.94
CA ASP A 252 -3.23 3.87 31.38
C ASP A 252 -4.67 3.52 30.92
N GLU A 253 -4.92 2.43 30.18
CA GLU A 253 -6.31 2.04 29.85
C GLU A 253 -6.92 1.08 30.88
N SER A 254 -7.19 1.57 32.10
CA SER A 254 -8.03 0.83 33.04
C SER A 254 -9.51 0.90 32.63
N LEU A 255 -10.23 -0.20 32.77
CA LEU A 255 -11.69 -0.19 32.64
C LEU A 255 -12.30 0.63 33.78
N ARG A 256 -13.33 1.44 33.49
CA ARG A 256 -14.09 2.17 34.52
C ARG A 256 -15.57 1.94 34.29
N VAL A 257 -16.14 1.02 35.05
CA VAL A 257 -17.55 0.63 34.94
C VAL A 257 -18.41 1.46 35.89
N ALA A 258 -19.56 1.90 35.42
CA ALA A 258 -20.58 2.58 36.21
C ALA A 258 -21.95 2.00 35.87
N GLU A 259 -22.89 2.10 36.80
CA GLU A 259 -24.27 1.71 36.55
C GLU A 259 -24.87 2.61 35.44
N THR A 260 -25.19 1.98 34.31
CA THR A 260 -25.65 2.68 33.11
C THR A 260 -26.89 1.99 32.57
N ASP A 261 -27.88 2.77 32.12
CA ASP A 261 -29.00 2.27 31.33
C ASP A 261 -28.53 2.01 29.89
N ILE A 262 -28.23 0.74 29.61
CA ILE A 262 -27.71 0.29 28.32
C ILE A 262 -28.80 0.43 27.25
N SER A 263 -30.06 0.17 27.59
CA SER A 263 -31.18 0.32 26.64
C SER A 263 -31.28 1.76 26.12
N SER A 264 -31.18 2.75 27.01
CA SER A 264 -31.20 4.17 26.62
C SER A 264 -29.98 4.59 25.79
N LEU A 265 -28.78 4.08 26.13
CA LEU A 265 -27.56 4.36 25.36
C LEU A 265 -27.65 3.82 23.92
N VAL A 266 -28.07 2.57 23.75
CA VAL A 266 -28.21 1.94 22.42
C VAL A 266 -29.26 2.66 21.58
N LEU A 267 -30.39 3.05 22.17
CA LEU A 267 -31.42 3.85 21.49
C LEU A 267 -30.87 5.20 21.02
N GLY A 268 -30.08 5.89 21.86
CA GLY A 268 -29.43 7.15 21.50
C GLY A 268 -28.49 7.01 20.30
N ILE A 269 -27.64 5.97 20.32
CA ILE A 269 -26.70 5.69 19.23
C ILE A 269 -27.47 5.31 17.95
N ALA A 270 -28.47 4.42 18.04
CA ALA A 270 -29.26 4.02 16.88
C ALA A 270 -29.98 5.20 16.22
N ASN A 271 -30.51 6.14 17.02
CA ASN A 271 -31.15 7.36 16.51
C ASN A 271 -30.18 8.24 15.71
N ASN A 272 -28.92 8.35 16.11
CA ASN A 272 -27.90 9.11 15.37
C ASN A 272 -27.67 8.56 13.95
N PHE A 273 -27.83 7.25 13.76
CA PHE A 273 -27.67 6.59 12.46
C PHE A 273 -28.95 6.56 11.62
N ARG A 274 -30.10 7.02 12.13
CA ARG A 274 -31.35 7.07 11.33
C ARG A 274 -31.23 8.00 10.13
N PHE A 275 -30.57 9.15 10.30
CA PHE A 275 -30.36 10.09 9.19
C PHE A 275 -29.46 9.48 8.09
N ALA A 276 -28.33 8.89 8.49
CA ALA A 276 -27.43 8.19 7.55
C ALA A 276 -28.11 7.00 6.87
N ALA A 277 -29.00 6.29 7.58
CA ALA A 277 -29.82 5.23 7.00
C ALA A 277 -30.84 5.77 5.98
N MET A 278 -31.50 6.90 6.27
CA MET A 278 -32.44 7.54 5.35
C MET A 278 -31.77 8.03 4.06
N GLU A 279 -30.55 8.56 4.14
CA GLU A 279 -29.76 9.01 2.97
C GLU A 279 -29.52 7.87 1.96
N LYS A 280 -29.30 6.64 2.45
CA LYS A 280 -29.12 5.43 1.63
C LYS A 280 -30.41 4.61 1.43
N SER A 281 -31.57 5.15 1.82
CA SER A 281 -32.88 4.46 1.82
C SER A 281 -32.89 3.11 2.58
N LEU A 282 -32.08 2.98 3.64
CA LEU A 282 -31.99 1.78 4.48
C LEU A 282 -33.12 1.73 5.52
N GLN A 283 -33.63 0.52 5.76
CA GLN A 283 -34.55 0.25 6.87
C GLN A 283 -33.76 -0.09 8.14
N LEU A 284 -33.72 0.84 9.09
CA LEU A 284 -33.10 0.62 10.41
C LEU A 284 -34.17 0.17 11.41
N GLU A 285 -34.08 -1.08 11.86
CA GLU A 285 -34.99 -1.68 12.84
C GLU A 285 -34.29 -1.84 14.20
N THR A 286 -34.96 -1.49 15.28
CA THR A 286 -34.44 -1.65 16.65
C THR A 286 -35.35 -2.57 17.46
N ASP A 287 -34.83 -3.70 17.92
CA ASP A 287 -35.48 -4.66 18.81
C ASP A 287 -34.73 -4.69 20.15
N ILE A 288 -35.07 -3.73 21.03
CA ILE A 288 -34.35 -3.47 22.26
C ILE A 288 -35.22 -3.91 23.44
N ALA A 289 -34.76 -4.90 24.20
CA ALA A 289 -35.40 -5.26 25.46
C ALA A 289 -35.34 -4.05 26.42
N GLY A 290 -36.50 -3.63 26.93
CA GLY A 290 -36.60 -2.53 27.88
C GLY A 290 -36.04 -2.92 29.25
N GLY A 291 -35.32 -2.00 29.90
CA GLY A 291 -34.86 -2.17 31.29
C GLY A 291 -33.53 -2.90 31.46
N VAL A 292 -32.68 -3.00 30.43
CA VAL A 292 -31.33 -3.56 30.56
C VAL A 292 -30.40 -2.51 31.15
N SER A 293 -30.11 -2.62 32.45
CA SER A 293 -29.20 -1.74 33.17
C SER A 293 -28.11 -2.53 33.89
N GLY A 294 -26.93 -1.91 34.01
CA GLY A 294 -25.92 -2.33 34.98
C GLY A 294 -24.52 -1.85 34.63
N PHE A 295 -23.49 -2.55 35.12
CA PHE A 295 -22.13 -2.00 35.18
C PHE A 295 -21.40 -2.12 33.85
N THR A 296 -21.12 -0.98 33.21
CA THR A 296 -20.37 -0.92 31.95
C THR A 296 -19.66 0.43 31.80
N ASP A 297 -18.65 0.51 30.94
CA ASP A 297 -18.01 1.77 30.54
C ASP A 297 -18.77 2.31 29.31
N SER A 298 -19.67 3.28 29.55
CA SER A 298 -20.55 3.87 28.53
C SER A 298 -19.80 4.35 27.28
N LEU A 299 -18.63 4.99 27.45
CA LEU A 299 -17.85 5.55 26.34
C LEU A 299 -17.19 4.46 25.51
N LYS A 300 -16.62 3.44 26.15
CA LYS A 300 -15.99 2.32 25.43
C LYS A 300 -17.04 1.44 24.76
N LEU A 301 -18.19 1.24 25.39
CA LEU A 301 -19.33 0.55 24.79
C LEU A 301 -19.87 1.31 23.57
N GLU A 302 -20.04 2.63 23.68
CA GLU A 302 -20.43 3.51 22.57
C GLU A 302 -19.49 3.36 21.37
N LYS A 303 -18.16 3.38 21.60
CA LYS A 303 -17.14 3.17 20.55
C LYS A 303 -17.30 1.82 19.83
N ILE A 304 -17.60 0.74 20.56
CA ILE A 304 -17.83 -0.58 19.95
C ILE A 304 -19.09 -0.54 19.07
N LEU A 305 -20.19 0.01 19.59
CA LEU A 305 -21.49 0.02 18.92
C LEU A 305 -21.50 0.92 17.68
N VAL A 306 -20.93 2.13 17.76
CA VAL A 306 -20.78 3.06 16.63
C VAL A 306 -20.05 2.39 15.47
N ASN A 307 -19.00 1.63 15.77
CA ASN A 307 -18.20 0.93 14.77
C ASN A 307 -18.98 -0.22 14.09
N LEU A 308 -19.69 -1.03 14.87
CA LEU A 308 -20.52 -2.12 14.34
C LEU A 308 -21.70 -1.60 13.51
N ILE A 309 -22.41 -0.58 13.99
CA ILE A 309 -23.56 0.02 13.30
C ILE A 309 -23.11 0.75 12.03
N SER A 310 -22.01 1.52 12.11
CA SER A 310 -21.46 2.20 10.94
C SER A 310 -21.04 1.22 9.85
N ASN A 311 -20.39 0.11 10.21
CA ASN A 311 -20.05 -0.95 9.25
C ASN A 311 -21.31 -1.58 8.63
N ALA A 312 -22.33 -1.86 9.44
CA ALA A 312 -23.60 -2.41 8.95
C ALA A 312 -24.29 -1.46 7.96
N CYS A 313 -24.36 -0.15 8.25
CA CYS A 313 -24.93 0.83 7.31
C CYS A 313 -24.08 0.99 6.04
N LYS A 314 -22.76 0.88 6.16
CA LYS A 314 -21.82 1.09 5.06
C LYS A 314 -21.84 -0.05 4.04
N TYR A 315 -21.82 -1.29 4.51
CA TYR A 315 -21.71 -2.50 3.66
C TYR A 315 -23.07 -3.13 3.28
N THR A 316 -24.17 -2.49 3.68
CA THR A 316 -25.51 -2.82 3.20
C THR A 316 -25.82 -2.01 1.93
N PRO A 317 -26.33 -2.66 0.86
CA PRO A 317 -26.75 -1.98 -0.37
C PRO A 317 -28.00 -1.12 -0.15
N GLU A 318 -28.30 -0.22 -1.10
CA GLU A 318 -29.50 0.61 -1.07
C GLU A 318 -30.78 -0.23 -0.91
N SER A 319 -31.74 0.26 -0.13
CA SER A 319 -32.96 -0.47 0.25
C SER A 319 -32.76 -1.73 1.11
N GLY A 320 -31.56 -1.95 1.67
CA GLY A 320 -31.31 -3.02 2.62
C GLY A 320 -31.84 -2.73 4.04
N THR A 321 -31.72 -3.73 4.92
CA THR A 321 -32.23 -3.70 6.29
C THR A 321 -31.10 -3.95 7.27
N VAL A 322 -30.99 -3.07 8.27
CA VAL A 322 -30.09 -3.23 9.42
C VAL A 322 -30.94 -3.35 10.68
N ARG A 323 -30.80 -4.46 11.39
CA ARG A 323 -31.54 -4.73 12.63
C ARG A 323 -30.58 -4.76 13.83
N ILE A 324 -30.84 -3.90 14.80
CA ILE A 324 -30.10 -3.82 16.06
C ILE A 324 -30.93 -4.49 17.15
N VAL A 325 -30.37 -5.51 17.80
CA VAL A 325 -31.04 -6.28 18.85
C VAL A 325 -30.27 -6.16 20.16
N LEU A 326 -30.96 -5.88 21.27
CA LEU A 326 -30.41 -5.92 22.63
C LEU A 326 -31.21 -6.90 23.48
N ARG A 327 -30.52 -7.86 24.11
CA ARG A 327 -31.09 -8.83 25.06
C ARG A 327 -30.25 -8.92 26.33
N SER A 328 -30.88 -9.29 27.43
CA SER A 328 -30.22 -9.63 28.69
C SER A 328 -30.31 -11.14 28.91
N ASP A 329 -29.17 -11.79 29.16
CA ASP A 329 -29.06 -13.21 29.46
C ASP A 329 -28.42 -13.40 30.83
N GLY A 330 -29.25 -13.41 31.88
CA GLY A 330 -28.88 -13.87 33.23
C GLY A 330 -27.64 -13.22 33.87
N GLY A 331 -27.27 -11.99 33.47
CA GLY A 331 -26.05 -11.31 33.93
C GLY A 331 -25.17 -10.76 32.80
N ASN A 332 -25.45 -11.09 31.54
CA ASN A 332 -24.76 -10.57 30.36
C ASN A 332 -25.68 -9.75 29.44
N ALA A 333 -25.15 -8.69 28.85
CA ALA A 333 -25.78 -7.94 27.75
C ALA A 333 -25.33 -8.58 26.44
N VAL A 334 -26.30 -8.96 25.61
CA VAL A 334 -26.05 -9.49 24.28
C VAL A 334 -26.59 -8.50 23.25
N PHE A 335 -25.67 -7.95 22.46
CA PHE A 335 -25.98 -7.07 21.33
C PHE A 335 -25.81 -7.87 20.04
N GLU A 336 -26.81 -7.85 19.16
CA GLU A 336 -26.70 -8.39 17.81
C GLU A 336 -26.98 -7.30 16.79
N ILE A 337 -26.02 -7.03 15.91
CA ILE A 337 -26.20 -6.17 14.74
C ILE A 337 -26.30 -7.10 13.53
N LYS A 338 -27.47 -7.09 12.88
CA LYS A 338 -27.77 -7.93 11.72
C LYS A 338 -27.93 -7.04 10.50
N ASP A 339 -27.24 -7.36 9.43
CA ASP A 339 -27.42 -6.73 8.13
C ASP A 339 -27.71 -7.79 7.05
N ASN A 340 -28.43 -7.37 6.01
CA ASN A 340 -28.62 -8.15 4.79
C ASN A 340 -27.64 -7.70 3.68
N GLY A 341 -26.46 -7.23 4.05
CA GLY A 341 -25.44 -6.75 3.13
C GLY A 341 -24.72 -7.85 2.36
N ILE A 342 -23.59 -7.49 1.75
CA ILE A 342 -22.76 -8.40 0.92
C ILE A 342 -22.21 -9.62 1.68
N GLY A 343 -22.22 -9.58 3.02
CA GLY A 343 -21.66 -10.63 3.87
C GLY A 343 -20.14 -10.73 3.78
N ILE A 344 -19.56 -11.69 4.53
CA ILE A 344 -18.11 -11.92 4.55
C ILE A 344 -17.79 -13.30 3.94
N PRO A 345 -16.93 -13.35 2.88
CA PRO A 345 -16.47 -14.59 2.26
C PRO A 345 -15.82 -15.54 3.28
N GLU A 346 -16.09 -16.84 3.13
CA GLU A 346 -15.68 -17.87 4.10
C GLU A 346 -14.18 -17.91 4.39
N GLU A 347 -13.36 -17.71 3.36
CA GLU A 347 -11.90 -17.70 3.45
C GLU A 347 -11.35 -16.56 4.32
N LYS A 348 -12.07 -15.42 4.39
CA LYS A 348 -11.60 -14.22 5.09
C LYS A 348 -12.21 -14.06 6.49
N ARG A 349 -13.16 -14.91 6.89
CA ARG A 349 -13.85 -14.85 8.21
C ARG A 349 -12.89 -14.95 9.40
N GLY A 350 -11.78 -15.66 9.25
CA GLY A 350 -10.74 -15.79 10.30
C GLY A 350 -9.88 -14.54 10.49
N GLN A 351 -9.83 -13.67 9.49
CA GLN A 351 -8.90 -12.53 9.41
C GLN A 351 -9.60 -11.16 9.57
N ILE A 352 -10.93 -11.13 9.70
CA ILE A 352 -11.70 -9.87 9.82
C ILE A 352 -11.39 -9.07 11.09
N PHE A 353 -10.79 -9.73 12.09
CA PHE A 353 -10.33 -9.10 13.33
C PHE A 353 -8.84 -8.80 13.28
N ASP A 354 -8.12 -9.16 12.22
CA ASP A 354 -6.72 -8.80 12.02
C ASP A 354 -6.58 -7.35 11.55
N ARG A 355 -5.42 -6.76 11.79
CA ARG A 355 -5.18 -5.33 11.55
C ARG A 355 -4.87 -5.07 10.09
N PHE A 356 -5.47 -3.99 9.56
CA PHE A 356 -5.27 -3.51 8.18
C PHE A 356 -5.79 -4.48 7.10
N GLU A 357 -6.47 -5.55 7.48
CA GLU A 357 -7.13 -6.45 6.55
C GLU A 357 -8.41 -5.81 6.02
N ARG A 358 -8.48 -5.67 4.70
CA ARG A 358 -9.69 -5.23 3.99
C ARG A 358 -10.18 -6.38 3.12
N LEU A 359 -11.49 -6.53 3.08
CA LEU A 359 -12.12 -7.34 2.04
C LEU A 359 -12.02 -6.55 0.74
N ASP A 360 -10.96 -6.75 -0.03
CA ASP A 360 -10.92 -6.38 -1.45
C ASP A 360 -11.92 -7.28 -2.19
N VAL A 361 -13.20 -6.93 -2.07
CA VAL A 361 -14.25 -7.48 -2.91
C VAL A 361 -14.17 -6.72 -4.23
N GLU A 362 -14.23 -7.46 -5.33
CA GLU A 362 -13.97 -7.03 -6.70
C GLU A 362 -14.46 -5.61 -7.04
N LYS A 363 -13.62 -4.91 -7.81
CA LYS A 363 -13.72 -3.55 -8.41
C LYS A 363 -15.11 -3.13 -8.93
N LYS A 364 -16.12 -2.97 -8.07
CA LYS A 364 -17.42 -2.37 -8.44
C LYS A 364 -17.92 -1.24 -7.56
N GLU A 365 -17.33 -0.97 -6.40
CA GLU A 365 -17.68 0.21 -5.59
C GLU A 365 -16.45 0.96 -5.08
N PRO A 366 -16.12 2.15 -5.62
CA PRO A 366 -14.96 2.94 -5.18
C PRO A 366 -15.24 3.87 -3.98
N ALA A 367 -16.25 3.62 -3.14
CA ALA A 367 -16.68 4.57 -2.09
C ALA A 367 -16.59 4.07 -0.64
N ALA A 368 -16.05 2.87 -0.37
CA ALA A 368 -16.03 2.32 0.99
C ALA A 368 -14.74 2.65 1.79
N GLY A 369 -14.38 3.93 1.94
CA GLY A 369 -13.22 4.37 2.76
C GLY A 369 -13.34 3.96 4.23
N GLY A 370 -12.55 2.99 4.70
CA GLY A 370 -12.49 2.56 6.10
C GLY A 370 -11.09 2.10 6.46
N SER A 371 -10.56 2.49 7.61
CA SER A 371 -9.12 2.32 7.96
C SER A 371 -8.67 0.86 8.12
N GLY A 372 -9.59 -0.11 8.19
CA GLY A 372 -9.25 -1.52 8.50
C GLY A 372 -8.80 -1.73 9.95
N ILE A 373 -9.00 -0.73 10.81
CA ILE A 373 -8.61 -0.74 12.24
C ILE A 373 -9.83 -0.99 13.14
N GLY A 374 -11.03 -0.64 12.65
CA GLY A 374 -12.27 -0.63 13.43
C GLY A 374 -12.62 -1.94 14.15
N LEU A 375 -12.71 -3.07 13.44
CA LEU A 375 -13.15 -4.33 14.05
C LEU A 375 -12.13 -4.91 15.05
N ASN A 376 -10.83 -4.74 14.80
CA ASN A 376 -9.76 -5.13 15.74
C ASN A 376 -9.83 -4.32 17.04
N TYR A 377 -10.10 -3.01 16.93
CA TYR A 377 -10.27 -2.12 18.08
C TYR A 377 -11.53 -2.49 18.88
N ALA A 378 -12.66 -2.71 18.21
CA ALA A 378 -13.89 -3.18 18.84
C ALA A 378 -13.70 -4.50 19.58
N GLN A 379 -12.96 -5.46 19.00
CA GLN A 379 -12.66 -6.74 19.66
C GLN A 379 -11.75 -6.54 20.89
N SER A 380 -10.78 -5.63 20.83
CA SER A 380 -9.92 -5.30 21.97
C SER A 380 -10.72 -4.69 23.12
N LEU A 381 -11.62 -3.74 22.84
CA LEU A 381 -12.48 -3.12 23.84
C LEU A 381 -13.49 -4.12 24.43
N ALA A 382 -14.01 -5.06 23.61
CA ALA A 382 -14.86 -6.13 24.10
C ALA A 382 -14.11 -7.05 25.08
N LYS A 383 -12.85 -7.41 24.77
CA LYS A 383 -11.98 -8.18 25.68
C LYS A 383 -11.66 -7.41 26.97
N LEU A 384 -11.49 -6.09 26.90
CA LEU A 384 -11.29 -5.23 28.07
C LEU A 384 -12.50 -5.28 29.01
N HIS A 385 -13.71 -5.33 28.48
CA HIS A 385 -14.95 -5.56 29.25
C HIS A 385 -15.14 -7.02 29.70
N LYS A 386 -14.11 -7.88 29.58
CA LYS A 386 -14.19 -9.32 29.83
C LYS A 386 -15.29 -10.01 28.98
N GLY A 387 -15.67 -9.38 27.87
CA GLY A 387 -16.69 -9.81 26.94
C GLY A 387 -16.12 -10.45 25.67
N LYS A 388 -17.01 -10.86 24.77
CA LYS A 388 -16.66 -11.51 23.50
C LYS A 388 -17.41 -10.88 22.33
N LEU A 389 -16.67 -10.55 21.27
CA LEU A 389 -17.22 -10.14 19.98
C LEU A 389 -17.02 -11.28 18.97
N SER A 390 -18.10 -11.74 18.36
CA SER A 390 -18.10 -12.82 17.37
C SER A 390 -18.87 -12.41 16.10
N TYR A 391 -18.58 -13.13 15.02
CA TYR A 391 -19.23 -12.99 13.72
C TYR A 391 -19.87 -14.33 13.33
N ARG A 392 -21.07 -14.27 12.75
CA ARG A 392 -21.72 -15.40 12.09
C ARG A 392 -22.45 -14.93 10.82
N PRO A 393 -22.53 -15.76 9.76
CA PRO A 393 -23.30 -15.41 8.58
C PRO A 393 -24.81 -15.36 8.91
N ALA A 394 -25.55 -14.51 8.20
CA ALA A 394 -27.01 -14.48 8.29
C ALA A 394 -27.63 -15.77 7.73
N SER A 395 -28.79 -16.18 8.27
CA SER A 395 -29.47 -17.43 7.90
C SER A 395 -29.90 -17.50 6.42
N SER A 396 -29.97 -16.35 5.74
CA SER A 396 -30.24 -16.19 4.31
C SER A 396 -29.04 -16.50 3.40
N GLY A 397 -27.85 -16.73 3.95
CA GLY A 397 -26.61 -16.93 3.17
C GLY A 397 -25.98 -15.64 2.64
N GLN A 398 -26.74 -14.53 2.61
CA GLN A 398 -26.30 -13.16 2.33
C GLN A 398 -26.57 -12.29 3.56
N GLY A 399 -25.56 -11.51 4.00
CA GLY A 399 -25.62 -10.66 5.20
C GLY A 399 -24.70 -11.10 6.36
N SER A 400 -24.51 -10.21 7.32
CA SER A 400 -23.63 -10.41 8.48
C SER A 400 -24.40 -10.31 9.79
N VAL A 401 -23.97 -11.10 10.79
CA VAL A 401 -24.44 -10.96 12.17
C VAL A 401 -23.22 -10.83 13.08
N PHE A 402 -23.05 -9.64 13.65
CA PHE A 402 -22.06 -9.38 14.69
C PHE A 402 -22.73 -9.48 16.07
N SER A 403 -22.21 -10.35 16.92
CA SER A 403 -22.71 -10.60 18.26
C SER A 403 -21.68 -10.17 19.30
N LEU A 404 -22.04 -9.21 20.15
CA LEU A 404 -21.24 -8.73 21.28
C LEU A 404 -21.88 -9.19 22.58
N THR A 405 -21.10 -9.84 23.45
CA THR A 405 -21.53 -10.24 24.79
C THR A 405 -20.65 -9.58 25.83
N ILE A 406 -21.25 -8.83 26.76
CA ILE A 406 -20.54 -8.13 27.85
C ILE A 406 -21.20 -8.46 29.20
N PRO A 407 -20.44 -8.80 30.25
CA PRO A 407 -20.98 -8.96 31.59
C PRO A 407 -21.48 -7.63 32.16
N ILE A 408 -22.68 -7.65 32.74
CA ILE A 408 -23.36 -6.49 33.35
C ILE A 408 -23.31 -6.56 34.89
N SER A 409 -23.03 -7.75 35.45
CA SER A 409 -22.96 -7.97 36.89
C SER A 409 -21.76 -7.27 37.52
N ARG A 410 -21.97 -6.70 38.70
CA ARG A 410 -20.91 -6.05 39.49
C ARG A 410 -19.77 -7.00 39.83
N ASP A 411 -20.08 -8.27 40.07
CA ASP A 411 -19.12 -9.32 40.46
C ASP A 411 -18.15 -9.71 39.34
N ALA A 412 -18.39 -9.27 38.10
CA ALA A 412 -17.49 -9.52 36.98
C ALA A 412 -16.29 -8.55 36.95
N TYR A 413 -16.32 -7.45 37.71
CA TYR A 413 -15.34 -6.37 37.67
C TYR A 413 -14.62 -6.21 39.02
N ASP A 414 -13.34 -5.84 38.98
CA ASP A 414 -12.54 -5.66 40.20
C ASP A 414 -12.91 -4.35 40.91
N GLU A 415 -12.79 -4.27 42.25
CA GLU A 415 -13.18 -3.07 43.02
C GLU A 415 -12.47 -1.78 42.56
N CYS A 416 -11.28 -1.89 41.98
CA CYS A 416 -10.51 -0.76 41.42
C CYS A 416 -11.09 -0.23 40.08
N GLU A 417 -11.99 -0.96 39.44
CA GLU A 417 -12.59 -0.64 38.13
C GLU A 417 -13.98 0.01 38.27
N ILE A 418 -14.57 0.02 39.47
CA ILE A 418 -15.92 0.52 39.72
C ILE A 418 -15.86 2.01 40.06
N SER A 419 -16.64 2.82 39.34
CA SER A 419 -16.74 4.27 39.53
C SER A 419 -18.18 4.66 39.89
N ASP A 420 -18.35 5.45 40.96
CA ASP A 420 -19.68 5.91 41.44
C ASP A 420 -20.35 6.93 40.51
N THR A 421 -19.65 7.43 39.50
CA THR A 421 -20.19 8.42 38.55
C THR A 421 -20.15 7.90 37.11
N PRO A 422 -21.31 7.83 36.41
CA PRO A 422 -21.33 7.49 35.00
C PRO A 422 -20.72 8.62 34.17
N ARG A 423 -19.85 8.26 33.21
CA ARG A 423 -19.37 9.22 32.22
C ARG A 423 -20.51 9.50 31.24
N ILE A 424 -21.10 10.69 31.36
CA ILE A 424 -22.11 11.18 30.41
C ILE A 424 -21.37 11.57 29.13
N SER A 425 -21.74 10.98 27.99
CA SER A 425 -21.27 11.43 26.68
C SER A 425 -21.85 12.83 26.40
N LYS A 426 -20.97 13.82 26.19
CA LYS A 426 -21.37 15.17 25.78
C LYS A 426 -21.52 15.22 24.26
N TYR A 427 -22.54 14.54 23.73
CA TYR A 427 -23.04 14.85 22.39
C TYR A 427 -24.37 15.59 22.52
N PRO A 428 -24.47 16.86 22.12
CA PRO A 428 -25.75 17.52 22.02
C PRO A 428 -26.55 16.83 20.91
N SER A 429 -27.76 16.39 21.23
CA SER A 429 -28.76 15.98 20.25
C SER A 429 -29.07 17.18 19.34
N LEU A 430 -28.47 17.25 18.16
CA LEU A 430 -28.91 18.16 17.11
C LEU A 430 -30.12 17.55 16.39
N ALA A 431 -31.27 17.63 17.05
CA ALA A 431 -32.52 17.78 16.31
C ALA A 431 -32.55 19.22 15.78
N GLY A 432 -31.80 19.47 14.71
CA GLY A 432 -31.83 20.72 13.97
C GLY A 432 -32.92 20.65 12.90
N GLU A 433 -33.98 21.44 13.06
CA GLU A 433 -35.00 21.65 12.05
C GLU A 433 -34.38 22.00 10.69
N ILE A 434 -34.76 21.26 9.65
CA ILE A 434 -34.48 21.62 8.27
C ILE A 434 -35.36 22.84 7.96
N LYS A 435 -34.79 24.05 8.02
CA LYS A 435 -35.40 25.23 7.40
C LYS A 435 -35.46 24.99 5.89
N GLU A 436 -36.67 24.88 5.34
CA GLU A 436 -36.91 24.93 3.90
C GLU A 436 -36.18 26.12 3.29
N ARG A 437 -35.27 25.86 2.35
CA ARG A 437 -34.53 26.90 1.62
C ARG A 437 -35.50 27.62 0.69
N LYS A 438 -35.68 28.93 0.87
CA LYS A 438 -36.63 29.74 0.10
C LYS A 438 -36.11 29.94 -1.33
N PHE A 439 -36.86 29.46 -2.32
CA PHE A 439 -36.67 29.85 -3.72
C PHE A 439 -37.01 31.32 -3.90
N ILE A 440 -36.08 32.13 -4.40
CA ILE A 440 -36.28 33.56 -4.66
C ILE A 440 -36.50 33.76 -6.17
N PRO A 441 -37.72 34.13 -6.62
CA PRO A 441 -37.99 34.38 -8.02
C PRO A 441 -37.10 35.50 -8.58
N GLY A 442 -36.39 35.23 -9.68
CA GLY A 442 -35.54 36.20 -10.39
C GLY A 442 -34.05 36.17 -10.03
N GLN A 443 -33.63 35.38 -9.03
CA GLN A 443 -32.22 35.09 -8.79
C GLN A 443 -31.70 34.00 -9.74
N PRO A 444 -30.41 34.04 -10.14
CA PRO A 444 -29.82 33.01 -10.99
C PRO A 444 -29.79 31.64 -10.32
N ASN A 445 -29.94 30.58 -11.10
CA ASN A 445 -29.91 29.21 -10.64
C ASN A 445 -28.51 28.61 -10.79
N VAL A 446 -27.96 28.07 -9.71
CA VAL A 446 -26.65 27.39 -9.69
C VAL A 446 -26.87 25.90 -9.39
N LEU A 447 -26.40 25.03 -10.27
CA LEU A 447 -26.38 23.58 -10.04
C LEU A 447 -25.02 23.18 -9.45
N VAL A 448 -25.03 22.56 -8.27
CA VAL A 448 -23.85 22.04 -7.58
C VAL A 448 -23.88 20.51 -7.65
N ALA A 449 -22.88 19.90 -8.30
CA ALA A 449 -22.68 18.45 -8.33
C ALA A 449 -21.48 18.09 -7.44
N GLU A 450 -21.71 17.43 -6.31
CA GLU A 450 -20.69 17.06 -5.32
C GLU A 450 -21.19 15.86 -4.49
N ASP A 451 -20.40 14.80 -4.42
CA ASP A 451 -20.75 13.53 -3.77
C ASP A 451 -20.56 13.55 -2.26
N ASN A 452 -19.73 14.45 -1.76
CA ASN A 452 -19.57 14.65 -0.33
C ASN A 452 -20.67 15.60 0.23
N PRO A 453 -21.58 15.11 1.09
CA PRO A 453 -22.69 15.91 1.60
C PRO A 453 -22.23 17.11 2.46
N GLU A 454 -21.07 17.04 3.10
CA GLU A 454 -20.51 18.17 3.85
C GLU A 454 -20.03 19.28 2.91
N ILE A 455 -19.32 18.91 1.84
CA ILE A 455 -18.81 19.87 0.84
C ILE A 455 -19.98 20.45 0.04
N SER A 456 -20.95 19.62 -0.36
CA SER A 456 -22.11 20.06 -1.12
C SER A 456 -22.99 21.02 -0.30
N SER A 457 -23.18 20.74 1.00
CA SER A 457 -23.89 21.63 1.92
C SER A 457 -23.13 22.94 2.14
N PHE A 458 -21.80 22.89 2.29
CA PHE A 458 -20.95 24.08 2.42
C PHE A 458 -21.00 24.95 1.16
N LEU A 459 -20.88 24.36 -0.03
CA LEU A 459 -21.02 25.06 -1.32
C LEU A 459 -22.39 25.70 -1.45
N ALA A 460 -23.45 24.97 -1.09
CA ALA A 460 -24.80 25.50 -1.09
C ALA A 460 -24.94 26.69 -0.14
N ASP A 461 -24.42 26.61 1.09
CA ASP A 461 -24.52 27.69 2.07
C ASP A 461 -23.69 28.94 1.67
N ILE A 462 -22.56 28.76 0.96
CA ILE A 462 -21.78 29.87 0.39
C ILE A 462 -22.58 30.61 -0.69
N LEU A 463 -23.22 29.86 -1.60
CA LEU A 463 -23.84 30.39 -2.81
C LEU A 463 -25.30 30.84 -2.59
N SER A 464 -25.98 30.31 -1.58
CA SER A 464 -27.40 30.58 -1.30
C SER A 464 -27.71 32.04 -0.93
N ASP A 465 -26.70 32.85 -0.61
CA ASP A 465 -26.90 34.29 -0.34
C ASP A 465 -27.30 35.06 -1.60
N GLU A 466 -26.77 34.65 -2.76
CA GLU A 466 -26.87 35.40 -4.04
C GLU A 466 -27.61 34.61 -5.13
N TYR A 467 -27.77 33.29 -4.95
CA TYR A 467 -28.24 32.37 -5.98
C TYR A 467 -29.21 31.32 -5.45
N ASN A 468 -30.11 30.82 -6.31
CA ASN A 468 -30.90 29.63 -6.04
C ASN A 468 -30.04 28.38 -6.30
N VAL A 469 -29.68 27.64 -5.26
CA VAL A 469 -28.79 26.48 -5.38
C VAL A 469 -29.58 25.18 -5.47
N ILE A 470 -29.31 24.40 -6.51
CA ILE A 470 -29.78 23.03 -6.71
C ILE A 470 -28.59 22.11 -6.44
N VAL A 471 -28.71 21.14 -5.54
CA VAL A 471 -27.64 20.21 -5.21
C VAL A 471 -27.94 18.86 -5.83
N ALA A 472 -26.93 18.24 -6.44
CA ALA A 472 -26.95 16.87 -6.95
C ALA A 472 -25.78 16.09 -6.33
N PRO A 473 -26.01 14.86 -5.81
CA PRO A 473 -24.98 14.03 -5.19
C PRO A 473 -24.04 13.36 -6.20
N ASP A 474 -24.37 13.35 -7.50
CA ASP A 474 -23.48 12.85 -8.53
C ASP A 474 -23.73 13.49 -9.90
N GLY A 475 -22.89 13.15 -10.88
CA GLY A 475 -23.00 13.72 -12.23
C GLY A 475 -24.20 13.21 -13.03
N LEU A 476 -24.80 12.06 -12.67
CA LEU A 476 -25.99 11.54 -13.34
C LEU A 476 -27.22 12.33 -12.89
N GLU A 477 -27.41 12.51 -11.58
CA GLU A 477 -28.50 13.31 -11.04
C GLU A 477 -28.35 14.78 -11.45
N ALA A 478 -27.13 15.31 -11.51
CA ALA A 478 -26.86 16.64 -12.06
C ALA A 478 -27.33 16.76 -13.52
N TRP A 479 -27.11 15.72 -14.32
CA TRP A 479 -27.57 15.68 -15.71
C TRP A 479 -29.09 15.60 -15.83
N GLU A 480 -29.77 14.82 -15.00
CA GLU A 480 -31.24 14.77 -14.99
C GLU A 480 -31.86 16.09 -14.52
N ASN A 481 -31.32 16.71 -13.48
CA ASN A 481 -31.76 18.03 -13.01
C ASN A 481 -31.61 19.12 -14.08
N LEU A 482 -30.53 19.05 -14.87
CA LEU A 482 -30.27 19.97 -15.98
C LEU A 482 -31.31 19.85 -17.11
N LYS A 483 -31.90 18.67 -17.33
CA LYS A 483 -32.99 18.47 -18.31
C LYS A 483 -34.33 19.04 -17.82
N ILE A 484 -34.56 19.05 -16.51
CA ILE A 484 -35.80 19.57 -15.92
C ILE A 484 -35.78 21.10 -15.94
N ALA A 485 -34.66 21.70 -15.52
CA ALA A 485 -34.48 23.14 -15.50
C ALA A 485 -33.03 23.50 -15.85
N ILE A 486 -32.86 24.32 -16.89
CA ILE A 486 -31.53 24.76 -17.33
C ILE A 486 -30.97 25.77 -16.31
N PRO A 487 -29.85 25.47 -15.64
CA PRO A 487 -29.23 26.39 -14.69
C PRO A 487 -28.44 27.50 -15.41
N ASP A 488 -28.19 28.60 -14.73
CA ASP A 488 -27.34 29.69 -15.24
C ASP A 488 -25.85 29.32 -15.21
N ILE A 489 -25.47 28.40 -14.33
CA ILE A 489 -24.10 27.87 -14.20
C ILE A 489 -24.10 26.51 -13.49
N VAL A 490 -23.13 25.67 -13.81
CA VAL A 490 -22.86 24.39 -13.13
C VAL A 490 -21.52 24.46 -12.41
N VAL A 491 -21.50 24.05 -11.15
CA VAL A 491 -20.29 23.84 -10.35
C VAL A 491 -20.21 22.35 -10.05
N SER A 492 -19.20 21.65 -10.57
CA SER A 492 -19.10 20.20 -10.45
C SER A 492 -17.75 19.82 -9.86
N ASP A 493 -17.75 18.85 -8.93
CA ASP A 493 -16.53 18.13 -8.63
C ASP A 493 -16.08 17.30 -9.83
N VAL A 494 -14.78 17.05 -9.92
CA VAL A 494 -14.20 16.21 -10.96
C VAL A 494 -14.39 14.73 -10.64
N VAL A 495 -14.17 14.34 -9.37
CA VAL A 495 -14.22 12.94 -8.95
C VAL A 495 -15.57 12.70 -8.28
N MET A 496 -16.49 12.05 -8.99
CA MET A 496 -17.82 11.70 -8.49
C MET A 496 -18.23 10.31 -8.99
N PRO A 497 -19.08 9.57 -8.26
CA PRO A 497 -19.60 8.28 -8.68
C PRO A 497 -20.53 8.41 -9.90
N GLN A 498 -20.80 7.28 -10.58
CA GLN A 498 -21.62 7.14 -11.79
C GLN A 498 -21.11 7.91 -13.01
N LYS A 499 -21.10 9.24 -12.96
CA LYS A 499 -20.67 10.14 -14.02
C LYS A 499 -19.74 11.20 -13.44
N ASP A 500 -18.47 11.14 -13.86
CA ASP A 500 -17.46 12.09 -13.41
C ASP A 500 -17.70 13.51 -13.98
N GLY A 501 -17.10 14.52 -13.33
CA GLY A 501 -17.31 15.92 -13.71
C GLY A 501 -16.81 16.26 -15.12
N TYR A 502 -15.79 15.55 -15.60
CA TYR A 502 -15.29 15.71 -16.97
C TYR A 502 -16.28 15.20 -18.02
N THR A 503 -16.96 14.10 -17.73
CA THR A 503 -17.97 13.49 -18.59
C THR A 503 -19.24 14.31 -18.56
N LEU A 504 -19.65 14.80 -17.39
CA LEU A 504 -20.74 15.78 -17.26
C LEU A 504 -20.45 17.05 -18.08
N CYS A 505 -19.26 17.64 -17.92
CA CYS A 505 -18.84 18.81 -18.69
C CYS A 505 -18.89 18.54 -20.20
N ASN A 506 -18.33 17.41 -20.65
CA ASN A 506 -18.34 17.05 -22.06
C ASN A 506 -19.76 16.89 -22.62
N ASP A 507 -20.67 16.27 -21.86
CA ASP A 507 -22.04 16.05 -22.29
C ASP A 507 -22.84 17.37 -22.34
N ILE A 508 -22.58 18.29 -21.42
CA ILE A 508 -23.12 19.65 -21.47
C ILE A 508 -22.61 20.36 -22.72
N LYS A 509 -21.28 20.37 -22.94
CA LYS A 509 -20.64 21.12 -24.03
C LYS A 509 -20.85 20.53 -25.42
N SER A 510 -21.09 19.23 -25.56
CA SER A 510 -21.40 18.57 -26.84
C SER A 510 -22.88 18.64 -27.24
N ASN A 511 -23.78 18.95 -26.30
CA ASN A 511 -25.20 19.07 -26.58
C ASN A 511 -25.57 20.50 -26.97
N SER A 512 -26.10 20.70 -28.18
CA SER A 512 -26.50 22.02 -28.69
C SER A 512 -27.53 22.77 -27.84
N GLU A 513 -28.28 22.06 -27.00
CA GLU A 513 -29.27 22.65 -26.09
C GLU A 513 -28.63 23.20 -24.81
N TYR A 514 -27.50 22.65 -24.36
CA TYR A 514 -26.88 22.96 -23.07
C TYR A 514 -25.46 23.52 -23.18
N CYS A 515 -24.84 23.48 -24.35
CA CYS A 515 -23.42 23.82 -24.55
C CYS A 515 -23.04 25.24 -24.11
N HIS A 516 -24.02 26.14 -24.18
CA HIS A 516 -23.88 27.51 -23.77
C HIS A 516 -23.74 27.66 -22.24
N VAL A 517 -24.25 26.71 -21.42
CA VAL A 517 -24.21 26.76 -19.94
C VAL A 517 -22.76 26.74 -19.44
N PRO A 518 -22.33 27.73 -18.63
CA PRO A 518 -20.98 27.76 -18.10
C PRO A 518 -20.78 26.64 -17.05
N VAL A 519 -19.62 25.99 -17.10
CA VAL A 519 -19.26 24.88 -16.21
C VAL A 519 -17.95 25.20 -15.48
N ILE A 520 -17.98 25.18 -14.15
CA ILE A 520 -16.81 25.26 -13.27
C ILE A 520 -16.49 23.86 -12.77
N LEU A 521 -15.23 23.43 -12.93
CA LEU A 521 -14.75 22.16 -12.39
C LEU A 521 -13.90 22.39 -11.13
N LEU A 522 -14.28 21.73 -10.02
CA LEU A 522 -13.50 21.68 -8.80
C LEU A 522 -12.49 20.53 -8.90
N THR A 523 -11.19 20.82 -8.73
CA THR A 523 -10.08 19.89 -9.00
C THR A 523 -9.16 19.77 -7.79
N ALA A 524 -8.44 18.66 -7.62
CA ALA A 524 -7.38 18.59 -6.60
C ALA A 524 -6.13 19.39 -7.04
N LYS A 525 -5.51 20.14 -6.11
CA LYS A 525 -4.40 21.07 -6.36
C LYS A 525 -3.14 20.46 -7.03
N ASN A 526 -2.99 19.14 -7.03
CA ASN A 526 -1.76 18.44 -7.45
C ASN A 526 -1.83 17.73 -8.81
N ASP A 527 -2.94 17.82 -9.55
CA ASP A 527 -3.10 17.04 -10.76
C ASP A 527 -2.86 17.87 -12.03
N LYS A 528 -1.57 18.09 -12.33
CA LYS A 528 -1.13 18.72 -13.60
C LYS A 528 -1.63 17.96 -14.83
N GLU A 529 -1.82 16.64 -14.76
CA GLU A 529 -2.39 15.85 -15.86
C GLU A 529 -3.90 16.05 -16.00
N SER A 530 -4.63 16.20 -14.89
CA SER A 530 -6.05 16.59 -14.89
C SER A 530 -6.29 17.97 -15.49
N THR A 531 -5.46 18.96 -15.18
CA THR A 531 -5.58 20.30 -15.80
C THR A 531 -5.34 20.22 -17.32
N ILE A 532 -4.40 19.39 -17.78
CA ILE A 532 -4.14 19.15 -19.20
C ILE A 532 -5.31 18.40 -19.88
N ARG A 533 -5.93 17.40 -19.23
CA ARG A 533 -7.16 16.75 -19.73
C ARG A 533 -8.36 17.69 -19.77
N GLY A 534 -8.46 18.60 -18.79
CA GLY A 534 -9.52 19.59 -18.68
C GLY A 534 -9.51 20.59 -19.84
N LEU A 535 -8.33 21.14 -20.19
CA LEU A 535 -8.15 22.11 -21.28
C LEU A 535 -8.76 21.65 -22.62
N GLY A 536 -8.93 20.34 -22.85
CA GLY A 536 -9.56 19.78 -24.05
C GLY A 536 -11.07 19.53 -24.00
N LYS A 537 -11.73 19.67 -22.82
CA LYS A 537 -13.15 19.29 -22.62
C LYS A 537 -14.13 20.47 -22.48
N GLY A 538 -13.63 21.70 -22.64
CA GLY A 538 -14.48 22.89 -22.81
C GLY A 538 -15.09 23.49 -21.54
N ALA A 539 -14.57 23.19 -20.34
CA ALA A 539 -15.01 23.87 -19.12
C ALA A 539 -14.58 25.35 -19.12
N ASP A 540 -15.37 26.22 -18.48
CA ASP A 540 -15.17 27.67 -18.49
C ASP A 540 -14.22 28.12 -17.37
N ALA A 541 -14.11 27.36 -16.27
CA ALA A 541 -13.17 27.62 -15.19
C ALA A 541 -12.77 26.34 -14.42
N TYR A 542 -11.59 26.40 -13.81
CA TYR A 542 -11.05 25.37 -12.92
C TYR A 542 -10.70 25.98 -11.57
N ILE A 543 -11.15 25.37 -10.48
CA ILE A 543 -10.86 25.82 -9.12
C ILE A 543 -10.23 24.67 -8.34
N GLY A 544 -9.08 24.93 -7.71
CA GLY A 544 -8.37 23.93 -6.89
C GLY A 544 -8.99 23.77 -5.50
N LYS A 545 -9.17 22.53 -5.04
CA LYS A 545 -9.50 22.15 -3.65
C LYS A 545 -8.20 22.08 -2.82
N PRO A 546 -8.15 22.65 -1.59
CA PRO A 546 -9.18 23.45 -0.93
C PRO A 546 -9.36 24.81 -1.64
N PHE A 547 -10.61 25.20 -1.88
CA PHE A 547 -10.97 26.41 -2.61
C PHE A 547 -11.21 27.60 -1.67
N ASP A 548 -10.88 28.79 -2.15
CA ASP A 548 -11.22 30.04 -1.49
C ASP A 548 -12.69 30.41 -1.82
N PRO A 549 -13.58 30.56 -0.82
CA PRO A 549 -14.98 30.92 -1.04
C PRO A 549 -15.17 32.22 -1.82
N ASP A 550 -14.34 33.23 -1.58
CA ASP A 550 -14.44 34.53 -2.25
C ASP A 550 -14.03 34.40 -3.71
N PHE A 551 -13.00 33.59 -3.98
CA PHE A 551 -12.59 33.26 -5.35
C PHE A 551 -13.69 32.51 -6.11
N LEU A 552 -14.34 31.53 -5.48
CA LEU A 552 -15.47 30.82 -6.08
C LEU A 552 -16.63 31.77 -6.41
N LYS A 553 -17.05 32.62 -5.46
CA LYS A 553 -18.11 33.62 -5.68
C LYS A 553 -17.77 34.57 -6.82
N ALA A 554 -16.54 35.10 -6.84
CA ALA A 554 -16.08 36.00 -7.89
C ALA A 554 -16.11 35.32 -9.27
N THR A 555 -15.69 34.06 -9.36
CA THR A 555 -15.69 33.28 -10.60
C THR A 555 -17.11 33.03 -11.10
N VAL A 556 -18.01 32.59 -10.23
CA VAL A 556 -19.44 32.37 -10.54
C VAL A 556 -20.07 33.66 -11.06
N ARG A 557 -19.88 34.78 -10.34
CA ARG A 557 -20.40 36.10 -10.72
C ARG A 557 -19.88 36.54 -12.08
N SER A 558 -18.57 36.42 -12.30
CA SER A 558 -17.92 36.79 -13.57
C SER A 558 -18.48 36.01 -14.76
N LEU A 559 -18.69 34.70 -14.61
CA LEU A 559 -19.23 33.86 -15.69
C LEU A 559 -20.69 34.18 -16.01
N ILE A 560 -21.53 34.37 -14.99
CA ILE A 560 -22.93 34.77 -15.17
C ILE A 560 -23.04 36.16 -15.82
N GLU A 561 -22.25 37.14 -15.36
CA GLU A 561 -22.24 38.49 -15.95
C GLU A 561 -21.73 38.50 -17.39
N ASN A 562 -20.68 37.74 -17.68
CA ASN A 562 -20.16 37.62 -19.04
C ASN A 562 -21.24 37.07 -19.99
N ARG A 563 -21.96 36.04 -19.54
CA ARG A 563 -23.09 35.47 -20.29
C ARG A 563 -24.22 36.47 -20.52
N LYS A 564 -24.62 37.24 -19.51
CA LYS A 564 -25.61 38.33 -19.66
C LYS A 564 -25.15 39.39 -20.66
N ARG A 565 -23.86 39.78 -20.63
CA ARG A 565 -23.29 40.74 -21.59
C ARG A 565 -23.34 40.22 -23.02
N ILE A 566 -23.04 38.93 -23.24
CA ILE A 566 -23.15 38.31 -24.56
C ILE A 566 -24.61 38.34 -25.04
N GLN A 567 -25.56 37.90 -24.21
CA GLN A 567 -26.99 37.93 -24.55
C GLN A 567 -27.49 39.35 -24.89
N GLN A 568 -27.07 40.37 -24.13
CA GLN A 568 -27.40 41.76 -24.42
C GLN A 568 -26.82 42.26 -25.74
N ARG A 569 -25.61 41.83 -26.11
CA ARG A 569 -25.04 42.14 -27.42
C ARG A 569 -25.86 41.50 -28.52
N VAL A 570 -26.25 40.24 -28.37
CA VAL A 570 -27.08 39.51 -29.34
C VAL A 570 -28.44 40.17 -29.54
N LEU A 571 -29.09 40.60 -28.47
CA LEU A 571 -30.37 41.34 -28.53
C LEU A 571 -30.29 42.64 -29.34
N ASN A 572 -29.14 43.30 -29.34
CA ASN A 572 -28.93 44.57 -30.03
C ASN A 572 -28.46 44.39 -31.49
N LEU A 573 -28.24 43.15 -31.96
CA LEU A 573 -27.86 42.88 -33.35
C LEU A 573 -29.12 42.98 -34.25
N THR A 574 -29.12 43.95 -35.17
CA THR A 574 -30.11 44.00 -36.26
C THR A 574 -29.67 43.11 -37.43
N GLN A 575 -30.61 42.80 -38.32
CA GLN A 575 -30.36 41.96 -39.50
C GLN A 575 -29.24 42.50 -40.43
N GLU A 576 -29.06 43.83 -40.48
CA GLU A 576 -27.94 44.48 -41.18
C GLU A 576 -26.60 44.28 -40.46
N THR A 577 -26.61 44.19 -39.13
CA THR A 577 -25.42 43.99 -38.28
C THR A 577 -24.94 42.54 -38.29
N ILE A 578 -25.84 41.57 -38.51
CA ILE A 578 -25.53 40.13 -38.59
C ILE A 578 -24.76 39.78 -39.87
N LYS A 579 -24.88 40.59 -40.93
CA LYS A 579 -24.13 40.44 -42.18
C LYS A 579 -22.66 40.91 -42.07
N ASP A 580 -22.31 41.64 -41.01
CA ASP A 580 -20.98 42.21 -40.84
C ASP A 580 -20.08 41.25 -40.03
N GLU A 581 -19.21 40.49 -40.71
CA GLU A 581 -18.34 39.45 -40.12
C GLU A 581 -17.46 39.95 -38.96
N LYS A 582 -17.19 41.26 -38.90
CA LYS A 582 -16.37 41.87 -37.84
C LYS A 582 -17.06 41.92 -36.48
N LEU A 583 -18.38 42.10 -36.43
CA LEU A 583 -19.16 42.14 -35.18
C LEU A 583 -19.49 40.72 -34.66
N VAL A 584 -19.66 39.76 -35.57
CA VAL A 584 -19.85 38.34 -35.24
C VAL A 584 -18.66 37.78 -34.45
N LYS A 585 -17.42 38.14 -34.83
CA LYS A 585 -16.20 37.77 -34.09
C LYS A 585 -16.09 38.44 -32.72
N GLN A 586 -16.73 39.59 -32.49
CA GLN A 586 -16.73 40.30 -31.20
C GLN A 586 -17.82 39.80 -30.23
N ALA A 587 -18.82 39.05 -30.73
CA ALA A 587 -19.91 38.48 -29.93
C ALA A 587 -19.62 37.06 -29.41
N SER A 588 -18.48 36.46 -29.76
CA SER A 588 -18.09 35.08 -29.37
C SER A 588 -19.14 34.02 -29.68
N LEU A 589 -19.95 34.23 -30.72
CA LEU A 589 -20.94 33.27 -31.21
C LEU A 589 -20.27 32.27 -32.16
N SER A 590 -20.68 31.01 -32.09
CA SER A 590 -20.31 29.99 -33.07
C SER A 590 -20.93 30.27 -34.44
N GLU A 591 -20.30 29.80 -35.52
CA GLU A 591 -20.86 29.93 -36.88
C GLU A 591 -22.27 29.35 -37.01
N GLN A 592 -22.60 28.33 -36.22
CA GLN A 592 -23.92 27.71 -36.22
C GLN A 592 -24.98 28.58 -35.53
N GLU A 593 -24.61 29.29 -34.45
CA GLU A 593 -25.50 30.21 -33.75
C GLU A 593 -25.81 31.44 -34.61
N VAL A 594 -24.81 31.94 -35.35
CA VAL A 594 -24.98 33.05 -36.30
C VAL A 594 -25.94 32.67 -37.43
N LYS A 595 -25.73 31.50 -38.04
CA LYS A 595 -26.63 30.99 -39.09
C LYS A 595 -28.05 30.76 -38.57
N PHE A 596 -28.18 30.26 -37.33
CA PHE A 596 -29.48 30.07 -36.71
C PHE A 596 -30.20 31.40 -36.46
N LEU A 597 -29.53 32.39 -35.86
CA LEU A 597 -30.10 33.72 -35.62
C LEU A 597 -30.47 34.41 -36.93
N ALA A 598 -29.62 34.34 -37.96
CA ALA A 598 -29.93 34.88 -39.28
C ALA A 598 -31.24 34.29 -39.86
N LYS A 599 -31.40 32.97 -39.76
CA LYS A 599 -32.62 32.28 -40.20
C LYS A 599 -33.85 32.67 -39.36
N VAL A 600 -33.69 32.84 -38.04
CA VAL A 600 -34.76 33.33 -37.15
C VAL A 600 -35.18 34.74 -37.57
N HIS A 601 -34.23 35.65 -37.80
CA HIS A 601 -34.53 37.01 -38.26
C HIS A 601 -35.21 37.04 -39.62
N GLU A 602 -34.78 36.20 -40.56
CA GLU A 602 -35.41 36.07 -41.89
C GLU A 602 -36.89 35.65 -41.79
N VAL A 603 -37.19 34.65 -40.97
CA VAL A 603 -38.57 34.18 -40.73
C VAL A 603 -39.41 35.27 -40.06
N ILE A 604 -38.85 36.00 -39.08
CA ILE A 604 -39.54 37.12 -38.43
C ILE A 604 -39.86 38.24 -39.44
N GLU A 605 -38.97 38.51 -40.40
CA GLU A 605 -39.21 39.52 -41.42
C GLU A 605 -40.26 39.11 -42.46
N GLN A 606 -40.24 37.85 -42.90
CA GLN A 606 -41.25 37.32 -43.83
C GLN A 606 -42.66 37.39 -43.24
N HIS A 607 -42.78 37.27 -41.92
CA HIS A 607 -44.03 37.35 -41.16
C HIS A 607 -44.17 38.61 -40.29
N PHE A 608 -43.48 39.70 -40.65
CA PHE A 608 -43.37 40.89 -39.81
C PHE A 608 -44.72 41.55 -39.47
N GLY A 609 -45.62 41.63 -40.46
CA GLY A 609 -46.94 42.25 -40.33
C GLY A 609 -48.08 41.29 -39.93
N ASP A 610 -47.79 40.01 -39.70
CA ASP A 610 -48.82 39.00 -39.37
C ASP A 610 -49.08 38.99 -37.85
N ASP A 611 -50.30 39.35 -37.45
CA ASP A 611 -50.71 39.41 -36.04
C ASP A 611 -51.02 38.02 -35.44
N GLN A 612 -51.24 37.00 -36.27
CA GLN A 612 -51.51 35.62 -35.86
C GLN A 612 -50.28 34.71 -35.91
N PHE A 613 -49.10 35.26 -36.20
CA PHE A 613 -47.88 34.47 -36.31
C PHE A 613 -47.54 33.77 -34.98
N SER A 614 -47.72 32.44 -34.96
CA SER A 614 -47.50 31.59 -33.78
C SER A 614 -46.09 31.02 -33.75
N ILE A 615 -45.59 30.75 -32.54
CA ILE A 615 -44.29 30.08 -32.34
C ILE A 615 -44.29 28.68 -32.99
N ASP A 616 -45.44 28.02 -33.10
CA ASP A 616 -45.61 26.73 -33.80
C ASP A 616 -45.50 26.82 -35.33
N ALA A 617 -45.78 27.99 -35.92
CA ALA A 617 -45.50 28.24 -37.33
C ALA A 617 -43.99 28.46 -37.55
N MET A 618 -43.37 29.29 -36.70
CA MET A 618 -41.93 29.56 -36.73
C MET A 618 -41.10 28.27 -36.56
N SER A 619 -41.50 27.37 -35.66
CA SER A 619 -40.79 26.11 -35.41
C SER A 619 -40.78 25.19 -36.63
N ARG A 620 -41.92 25.08 -37.34
CA ARG A 620 -42.06 24.31 -38.58
C ARG A 620 -41.19 24.85 -39.71
N GLU A 621 -41.11 26.16 -39.84
CA GLU A 621 -40.37 26.83 -40.92
C GLU A 621 -38.84 26.81 -40.70
N ILE A 622 -38.40 26.97 -39.45
CA ILE A 622 -36.98 26.86 -39.11
C ILE A 622 -36.52 25.39 -39.16
N GLY A 623 -37.42 24.44 -38.92
CA GLY A 623 -37.16 22.99 -38.96
C GLY A 623 -36.71 22.41 -37.62
N VAL A 624 -37.16 22.98 -36.50
CA VAL A 624 -36.83 22.56 -35.13
C VAL A 624 -38.10 22.36 -34.30
N SER A 625 -38.08 21.47 -33.31
CA SER A 625 -39.23 21.30 -32.42
C SER A 625 -39.47 22.57 -31.58
N TYR A 626 -40.72 22.78 -31.16
CA TYR A 626 -41.11 23.93 -30.33
C TYR A 626 -40.18 24.11 -29.11
N SER A 627 -39.96 23.04 -28.33
CA SER A 627 -39.14 23.08 -27.13
C SER A 627 -37.68 23.46 -27.42
N LYS A 628 -37.11 22.95 -28.53
CA LYS A 628 -35.74 23.27 -28.95
C LYS A 628 -35.62 24.71 -29.44
N LEU A 629 -36.61 25.20 -30.19
CA LEU A 629 -36.66 26.61 -30.63
C LEU A 629 -36.71 27.54 -29.42
N TYR A 630 -37.61 27.25 -28.50
CA TYR A 630 -37.80 28.03 -27.28
C TYR A 630 -36.53 28.07 -26.43
N ALA A 631 -35.94 26.90 -26.15
CA ALA A 631 -34.70 26.78 -25.38
C ALA A 631 -33.56 27.56 -26.05
N LYS A 632 -33.42 27.45 -27.38
CA LYS A 632 -32.32 28.07 -28.12
C LYS A 632 -32.44 29.58 -28.25
N ILE A 633 -33.65 30.13 -28.46
CA ILE A 633 -33.86 31.58 -28.45
C ILE A 633 -33.60 32.12 -27.05
N LYS A 634 -34.18 31.51 -26.01
CA LYS A 634 -33.98 31.93 -24.61
C LYS A 634 -32.52 31.84 -24.18
N ALA A 635 -31.80 30.83 -24.62
CA ALA A 635 -30.36 30.66 -24.41
C ALA A 635 -29.54 31.81 -24.99
N LEU A 636 -29.80 32.18 -26.24
CA LEU A 636 -29.01 33.16 -27.00
C LEU A 636 -29.39 34.61 -26.68
N THR A 637 -30.67 34.89 -26.44
CA THR A 637 -31.20 36.26 -26.27
C THR A 637 -31.60 36.58 -24.84
N GLY A 638 -31.72 35.57 -23.96
CA GLY A 638 -32.23 35.75 -22.60
C GLY A 638 -33.74 36.01 -22.52
N GLN A 639 -34.46 36.01 -23.64
CA GLN A 639 -35.90 36.30 -23.74
C GLN A 639 -36.68 35.11 -24.27
N THR A 640 -37.98 35.03 -23.94
CA THR A 640 -38.86 34.06 -24.58
C THR A 640 -39.04 34.39 -26.08
N PRO A 641 -39.34 33.42 -26.96
CA PRO A 641 -39.57 33.70 -28.38
C PRO A 641 -40.60 34.80 -28.64
N GLN A 642 -41.67 34.84 -27.85
CA GLN A 642 -42.71 35.87 -27.95
C GLN A 642 -42.16 37.28 -27.62
N GLU A 643 -41.38 37.39 -26.54
CA GLU A 643 -40.72 38.64 -26.14
C GLU A 643 -39.67 39.07 -27.15
N PHE A 644 -38.95 38.13 -27.75
CA PHE A 644 -37.95 38.41 -28.77
C PHE A 644 -38.59 38.98 -30.05
N ILE A 645 -39.68 38.38 -30.53
CA ILE A 645 -40.46 38.91 -31.67
C ILE A 645 -41.01 40.31 -31.35
N SER A 646 -41.56 40.48 -30.15
CA SER A 646 -42.08 41.78 -29.69
C SER A 646 -40.97 42.84 -29.66
N THR A 647 -39.80 42.50 -29.11
CA THR A 647 -38.61 43.37 -29.07
C THR A 647 -38.14 43.75 -30.49
N TYR A 648 -38.10 42.78 -31.41
CA TYR A 648 -37.74 43.03 -32.82
C TYR A 648 -38.71 44.00 -33.49
N ARG A 649 -40.02 43.78 -33.34
CA ARG A 649 -41.08 44.67 -33.83
C ARG A 649 -40.93 46.08 -33.26
N MET A 650 -40.72 46.21 -31.95
CA MET A 650 -40.53 47.52 -31.30
C MET A 650 -39.30 48.28 -31.84
N ASN A 651 -38.17 47.59 -32.04
CA ASN A 651 -36.97 48.19 -32.62
C ASN A 651 -37.21 48.69 -34.05
N LYS A 652 -37.87 47.89 -34.89
CA LYS A 652 -38.24 48.30 -36.26
C LYS A 652 -39.27 49.43 -36.28
N ALA A 653 -40.25 49.43 -35.37
CA ALA A 653 -41.18 50.53 -35.22
C ALA A 653 -40.48 51.85 -34.86
N MET A 654 -39.42 51.80 -34.03
CA MET A 654 -38.62 52.98 -33.73
C MET A 654 -37.84 53.50 -34.95
N GLU A 655 -37.30 52.61 -35.79
CA GLU A 655 -36.67 53.00 -37.07
C GLU A 655 -37.68 53.67 -38.02
N LEU A 656 -38.88 53.08 -38.17
CA LEU A 656 -39.94 53.62 -39.02
C LEU A 656 -40.45 54.97 -38.52
N LEU A 657 -40.63 55.15 -37.20
CA LEU A 657 -41.01 56.44 -36.62
C LEU A 657 -39.93 57.51 -36.80
N LYS A 658 -38.65 57.15 -36.72
CA LYS A 658 -37.52 58.07 -36.97
C LYS A 658 -37.36 58.46 -38.44
N SER A 659 -37.83 57.62 -39.37
CA SER A 659 -37.79 57.94 -40.81
C SER A 659 -38.72 59.10 -41.19
N GLY A 660 -39.71 59.43 -40.34
CA GLY A 660 -40.66 60.52 -40.56
C GLY A 660 -41.72 60.26 -41.65
N ASN A 661 -41.66 59.10 -42.32
CA ASN A 661 -42.50 58.80 -43.48
C ASN A 661 -43.89 58.23 -43.14
N TYR A 662 -44.12 57.80 -41.90
CA TYR A 662 -45.32 57.08 -41.49
C TYR A 662 -45.89 57.60 -40.16
N ASN A 663 -47.21 57.73 -40.07
CA ASN A 663 -47.87 58.16 -38.85
C ASN A 663 -47.92 57.03 -37.79
N VAL A 664 -48.23 57.38 -36.54
CA VAL A 664 -48.21 56.40 -35.42
C VAL A 664 -49.19 55.24 -35.63
N SER A 665 -50.32 55.44 -36.30
CA SER A 665 -51.29 54.38 -36.60
C SER A 665 -50.81 53.48 -37.75
N GLU A 666 -50.25 54.07 -38.81
CA GLU A 666 -49.66 53.34 -39.95
C GLU A 666 -48.48 52.47 -39.49
N VAL A 667 -47.63 53.00 -38.60
CA VAL A 667 -46.56 52.19 -38.01
C VAL A 667 -47.14 51.06 -37.19
N ALA A 668 -48.16 51.30 -36.36
CA ALA A 668 -48.80 50.25 -35.55
C ALA A 668 -49.38 49.10 -36.40
N ASP A 669 -49.96 49.43 -37.56
CA ASP A 669 -50.47 48.46 -38.52
C ASP A 669 -49.32 47.69 -39.20
N MET A 670 -48.23 48.36 -39.57
CA MET A 670 -47.06 47.73 -40.21
C MET A 670 -46.31 46.73 -39.30
N VAL A 671 -46.29 46.96 -37.99
CA VAL A 671 -45.71 45.99 -37.01
C VAL A 671 -46.68 44.88 -36.59
N GLY A 672 -47.87 44.79 -37.20
CA GLY A 672 -48.85 43.75 -36.91
C GLY A 672 -49.39 43.85 -35.47
N SER A 673 -49.61 45.06 -34.96
CA SER A 673 -50.24 45.26 -33.66
C SER A 673 -51.76 45.35 -33.82
N SER A 674 -52.51 44.54 -33.06
CA SER A 674 -53.97 44.49 -33.12
C SER A 674 -54.69 45.80 -32.74
N SER A 675 -53.98 46.77 -32.14
CA SER A 675 -54.52 48.11 -31.87
C SER A 675 -53.40 49.14 -31.63
N PRO A 676 -53.56 50.39 -32.10
CA PRO A 676 -52.64 51.50 -31.78
C PRO A 676 -52.47 51.77 -30.27
N PHE A 677 -53.47 51.39 -29.46
CA PHE A 677 -53.40 51.49 -28.00
C PHE A 677 -52.43 50.47 -27.39
N ASN A 678 -52.50 49.20 -27.85
CA ASN A 678 -51.59 48.14 -27.40
C ASN A 678 -50.16 48.44 -27.86
N PHE A 679 -49.99 48.88 -29.10
CA PHE A 679 -48.71 49.34 -29.63
C PHE A 679 -48.11 50.47 -28.76
N SER A 680 -48.89 51.51 -28.45
CA SER A 680 -48.40 52.63 -27.64
C SER A 680 -48.00 52.23 -26.22
N ARG A 681 -48.72 51.29 -25.61
CA ARG A 681 -48.39 50.73 -24.29
C ARG A 681 -47.10 49.92 -24.34
N ASP A 682 -46.96 49.04 -25.31
CA ASP A 682 -45.82 48.13 -25.42
C ASP A 682 -44.55 48.90 -25.84
N PHE A 683 -44.68 49.90 -26.71
CA PHE A 683 -43.60 50.82 -27.08
C PHE A 683 -43.12 51.66 -25.89
N LYS A 684 -44.06 52.19 -25.08
CA LYS A 684 -43.72 52.92 -23.84
C LYS A 684 -43.06 52.01 -22.80
N LYS A 685 -43.50 50.75 -22.70
CA LYS A 685 -42.89 49.74 -21.82
C LYS A 685 -41.45 49.42 -22.24
N HIS A 686 -41.18 49.37 -23.54
CA HIS A 686 -39.88 48.98 -24.08
C HIS A 686 -38.85 50.14 -24.08
N PHE A 687 -39.24 51.34 -24.49
CA PHE A 687 -38.32 52.49 -24.65
C PHE A 687 -38.48 53.60 -23.60
N GLY A 688 -39.48 53.51 -22.71
CA GLY A 688 -39.77 54.54 -21.71
C GLY A 688 -40.38 55.84 -22.26
N VAL A 689 -40.52 55.97 -23.58
CA VAL A 689 -41.06 57.15 -24.28
C VAL A 689 -42.30 56.79 -25.10
N THR A 690 -43.19 57.76 -25.35
CA THR A 690 -44.39 57.51 -26.17
C THR A 690 -44.06 57.61 -27.67
N PRO A 691 -44.71 56.80 -28.53
CA PRO A 691 -44.49 56.88 -29.99
C PRO A 691 -44.68 58.29 -30.56
N SER A 692 -45.69 59.02 -30.07
CA SER A 692 -45.98 60.40 -30.50
C SER A 692 -44.89 61.41 -30.13
N SER A 693 -44.10 61.13 -29.10
CA SER A 693 -42.97 62.00 -28.71
C SER A 693 -41.76 61.83 -29.65
N VAL A 694 -41.60 60.64 -30.23
CA VAL A 694 -40.54 60.31 -31.19
C VAL A 694 -40.88 60.87 -32.58
N PHE A 695 -42.16 60.82 -32.98
CA PHE A 695 -42.63 61.36 -34.26
C PHE A 695 -42.62 62.90 -34.34
N ARG A 696 -42.60 63.62 -33.21
CA ARG A 696 -42.62 65.10 -33.16
C ARG A 696 -41.23 65.76 -33.10
N LYS A 697 -40.16 64.98 -33.15
CA LYS A 697 -38.77 65.44 -33.32
C LYS A 697 -38.34 65.15 -34.73
#